data_AF-A0A927Y7I4-F1
#
_entry.id   AF-A0A927Y7I4-F1
#
_cell.length_a   1.000
_cell.length_b   1.000
_cell.length_c   1.000
_cell.angle_alpha   90.00
_cell.angle_beta   90.00
_cell.angle_gamma   90.00
#
_symmetry.space_group_name_H-M   'P 1'
#
loop_
_entity.id
_entity.type
_entity.pdbx_description
1 polymer ?
#
loop_
_entity_poly.entity_id
_entity_poly.type
_entity_poly.pdbx_seq_one_letter_code
_entity_poly.pdbx_strand_id
1 'polypeptide(L)'
;MGELNRDYLTGLYNRQELNDYYNSISVDSKFHIMFMDVDNFKAVNDIYGHHKGDDVLKCIANILKSSAPMAHIIRLGGDEFCLLFVGEYLRQDLCEIAEKIITRVTQKEGFSKISTYISSSIGILYDETKASTLDDILQKSDVAMYYAKSHGKGKFIVFNDIEKKIRVDMEMEQRQQYALDNNEFEVRYYPVLNTQTSKLKYSRARLYWNMPDGTVWAQEDFLPLFRKNGFVSHLVAWVVPQVLKHLALYHESTGCKGKVGVRISRLLLLDEEFPDRLEALVNEYAVSPEEIDLEIDESSFAHIELRVIQALEKLKEKGFSISIVGVGSDFKSITFWDKFHFDSITFDAQYLRNALDNPRGRMVIKVLLALGRELKMSVIADGIETKEDAMFLGRCGCNAISGPFCSDPLPLKQYHDYVKDKIIYGEDKTEFMFQNNLCSADGSFEGKILGSNVEYVKGISNRWGGLRFHGGDINENVVELPAEILGEDSYTICMWMKPKEEISWTSVFYARYRGSFCAFSPFVVGGNSVFRVSEDAEFSGFHDALTRYIPKDKWCFVSLTYDEIAGIIRTYINGRKACYAEGIPVLAACRQILVGGDPFQPTYQGDVSGLIFYGHVKSEEEIAEIYNGFCEEKGFCGKKEDFWME
;
A
#
# COMPACT_ATOMS: atom_id res chain seq x y z
N MET A 1 -42.62 -41.85 32.70
CA MET A 1 -42.20 -41.10 31.49
C MET A 1 -40.83 -40.42 31.62
N GLY A 2 -40.14 -40.44 32.77
CA GLY A 2 -38.93 -39.60 32.98
C GLY A 2 -37.55 -40.14 32.53
N GLU A 3 -37.41 -41.42 32.15
CA GLU A 3 -36.09 -42.00 31.78
C GLU A 3 -35.80 -42.02 30.28
N LEU A 4 -36.84 -42.05 29.41
CA LEU A 4 -36.68 -42.13 27.95
C LEU A 4 -36.25 -40.79 27.30
N ASN A 5 -36.39 -39.69 28.03
CA ASN A 5 -36.17 -38.32 27.54
C ASN A 5 -34.85 -37.70 28.04
N ARG A 6 -33.95 -38.52 28.61
CA ARG A 6 -32.63 -38.09 29.09
C ARG A 6 -31.50 -38.81 28.36
N ASP A 7 -30.38 -38.11 28.20
CA ASP A 7 -29.12 -38.67 27.73
C ASP A 7 -28.47 -39.49 28.85
N TYR A 8 -28.13 -40.75 28.56
CA TYR A 8 -27.62 -41.70 29.55
C TYR A 8 -26.25 -41.30 30.13
N LEU A 9 -25.44 -40.54 29.38
CA LEU A 9 -24.08 -40.20 29.78
C LEU A 9 -24.03 -38.97 30.70
N THR A 10 -24.72 -37.91 30.29
CA THR A 10 -24.66 -36.58 30.93
C THR A 10 -25.85 -36.28 31.85
N GLY A 11 -26.93 -37.06 31.73
CA GLY A 11 -28.20 -36.83 32.43
C GLY A 11 -28.94 -35.57 31.98
N LEU A 12 -28.48 -34.91 30.91
CA LEU A 12 -29.21 -33.83 30.22
C LEU A 12 -30.43 -34.39 29.49
N TYR A 13 -31.27 -33.51 28.96
CA TYR A 13 -32.33 -33.92 28.06
C TYR A 13 -31.75 -34.42 26.73
N ASN A 14 -32.47 -35.28 26.03
CA ASN A 14 -32.07 -35.79 24.72
C ASN A 14 -32.87 -35.11 23.59
N ARG A 15 -32.54 -35.45 22.34
CA ARG A 15 -33.21 -34.86 21.15
C ARG A 15 -34.73 -35.09 21.14
N GLN A 16 -35.23 -36.19 21.71
CA GLN A 16 -36.67 -36.45 21.78
C GLN A 16 -37.36 -35.42 22.70
N GLU A 17 -36.80 -35.13 23.86
CA GLU A 17 -37.33 -34.09 24.75
C GLU A 17 -37.29 -32.71 24.09
N LEU A 18 -36.23 -32.38 23.32
CA LEU A 18 -36.20 -31.11 22.58
C LEU A 18 -37.40 -30.97 21.65
N ASN A 19 -37.72 -32.03 20.90
CA ASN A 19 -38.89 -32.05 20.02
C ASN A 19 -40.19 -31.87 20.82
N ASP A 20 -40.35 -32.64 21.90
CA ASP A 20 -41.56 -32.61 22.74
C ASP A 20 -41.75 -31.23 23.40
N TYR A 21 -40.68 -30.67 23.96
CA TYR A 21 -40.69 -29.37 24.60
C TYR A 21 -40.93 -28.24 23.59
N TYR A 22 -40.24 -28.24 22.45
CA TYR A 22 -40.49 -27.27 21.37
C TYR A 22 -41.95 -27.32 20.88
N ASN A 23 -42.51 -28.51 20.73
CA ASN A 23 -43.92 -28.69 20.36
C ASN A 23 -44.89 -28.16 21.43
N SER A 24 -44.50 -28.17 22.70
CA SER A 24 -45.29 -27.59 23.80
C SER A 24 -45.25 -26.06 23.89
N ILE A 25 -44.27 -25.39 23.26
CA ILE A 25 -44.17 -23.92 23.23
C ILE A 25 -45.35 -23.34 22.44
N SER A 26 -45.99 -22.31 23.02
CA SER A 26 -47.07 -21.57 22.36
C SER A 26 -46.57 -20.84 21.12
N VAL A 27 -47.41 -20.69 20.09
CA VAL A 27 -47.02 -20.08 18.81
C VAL A 27 -46.51 -18.64 18.97
N ASP A 28 -47.13 -17.89 19.90
CA ASP A 28 -46.80 -16.48 20.17
C ASP A 28 -45.64 -16.31 21.17
N SER A 29 -45.13 -17.41 21.76
CA SER A 29 -44.02 -17.32 22.69
C SER A 29 -42.71 -17.16 21.96
N LYS A 30 -41.94 -16.16 22.39
CA LYS A 30 -40.55 -16.00 21.98
C LYS A 30 -39.66 -17.08 22.59
N PHE A 31 -38.68 -17.51 21.82
CA PHE A 31 -37.62 -18.38 22.29
C PHE A 31 -36.30 -18.07 21.61
N HIS A 32 -35.23 -18.63 22.17
CA HIS A 32 -33.87 -18.46 21.69
C HIS A 32 -33.15 -19.80 21.77
N ILE A 33 -32.28 -20.07 20.80
CA ILE A 33 -31.50 -21.32 20.75
C ILE A 33 -30.01 -20.99 20.73
N MET A 34 -29.24 -21.69 21.56
CA MET A 34 -27.80 -21.81 21.40
C MET A 34 -27.47 -23.23 20.98
N PHE A 35 -26.85 -23.38 19.82
CA PHE A 35 -26.27 -24.64 19.37
C PHE A 35 -24.77 -24.59 19.62
N MET A 36 -24.26 -25.56 20.35
CA MET A 36 -22.89 -25.60 20.82
C MET A 36 -22.22 -26.90 20.40
N ASP A 37 -20.96 -26.78 19.97
CA ASP A 37 -20.07 -27.90 19.73
C ASP A 37 -18.75 -27.70 20.46
N VAL A 38 -18.15 -28.79 20.93
CA VAL A 38 -16.88 -28.78 21.67
C VAL A 38 -15.71 -28.85 20.70
N ASP A 39 -14.99 -27.73 20.59
CA ASP A 39 -13.85 -27.65 19.68
C ASP A 39 -12.74 -28.64 20.06
N ASN A 40 -12.22 -29.35 19.05
CA ASN A 40 -11.12 -30.32 19.16
C ASN A 40 -11.44 -31.53 20.06
N PHE A 41 -12.71 -31.86 20.30
CA PHE A 41 -13.08 -32.99 21.14
C PHE A 41 -12.56 -34.34 20.61
N LYS A 42 -12.52 -34.52 19.28
CA LYS A 42 -11.93 -35.73 18.66
C LYS A 42 -10.48 -35.96 19.12
N ALA A 43 -9.66 -34.91 19.22
CA ALA A 43 -8.28 -35.04 19.69
C ALA A 43 -8.20 -35.52 21.14
N VAL A 44 -9.20 -35.21 21.97
CA VAL A 44 -9.30 -35.74 23.34
C VAL A 44 -9.53 -37.25 23.31
N ASN A 45 -10.48 -37.71 22.48
CA ASN A 45 -10.75 -39.14 22.31
C ASN A 45 -9.55 -39.90 21.76
N ASP A 46 -8.89 -39.34 20.74
CA ASP A 46 -7.75 -39.98 20.09
C ASP A 46 -6.53 -40.11 21.03
N ILE A 47 -6.34 -39.15 21.94
CA ILE A 47 -5.18 -39.11 22.87
C ILE A 47 -5.46 -39.86 24.18
N TYR A 48 -6.64 -39.68 24.77
CA TYR A 48 -6.94 -40.16 26.14
C TYR A 48 -7.97 -41.29 26.19
N GLY A 49 -8.53 -41.67 25.04
CA GLY A 49 -9.57 -42.68 24.92
C GLY A 49 -10.97 -42.16 25.28
N HIS A 50 -11.99 -42.86 24.78
CA HIS A 50 -13.39 -42.47 24.90
C HIS A 50 -13.89 -42.31 26.34
N HIS A 51 -13.42 -43.13 27.29
CA HIS A 51 -13.79 -42.98 28.70
C HIS A 51 -13.41 -41.61 29.28
N LYS A 52 -12.31 -41.03 28.81
CA LYS A 52 -11.89 -39.69 29.26
C LYS A 52 -12.66 -38.59 28.54
N GLY A 53 -12.99 -38.79 27.26
CA GLY A 53 -13.93 -37.93 26.55
C GLY A 53 -15.30 -37.87 27.23
N ASP A 54 -15.80 -39.01 27.69
CA ASP A 54 -17.06 -39.13 28.43
C ASP A 54 -17.05 -38.31 29.74
N ASP A 55 -15.95 -38.34 30.50
CA ASP A 55 -15.78 -37.50 31.69
C ASP A 55 -15.83 -36.00 31.33
N VAL A 56 -15.18 -35.60 30.24
CA VAL A 56 -15.19 -34.22 29.76
C VAL A 56 -16.61 -33.78 29.40
N LEU A 57 -17.38 -34.62 28.68
CA LEU A 57 -18.77 -34.31 28.33
C LEU A 57 -19.67 -34.14 29.57
N LYS A 58 -19.45 -34.94 30.62
CA LYS A 58 -20.16 -34.77 31.90
C LYS A 58 -19.81 -33.45 32.59
N CYS A 59 -18.53 -33.05 32.57
CA CYS A 59 -18.12 -31.77 33.12
C CYS A 59 -18.72 -30.60 32.33
N ILE A 60 -18.71 -30.67 31.00
CA ILE A 60 -19.34 -29.66 30.13
C ILE A 60 -20.84 -29.56 30.43
N ALA A 61 -21.54 -30.69 30.56
CA ALA A 61 -22.95 -30.69 30.96
C ALA A 61 -23.20 -29.96 32.30
N ASN A 62 -22.29 -30.07 33.28
CA ASN A 62 -22.38 -29.35 34.55
C ASN A 62 -22.07 -27.85 34.40
N ILE A 63 -21.11 -27.49 33.53
CA ILE A 63 -20.85 -26.09 33.17
C ILE A 63 -22.13 -25.48 32.57
N LEU A 64 -22.78 -26.16 31.62
CA LEU A 64 -24.00 -25.68 30.98
C LEU A 64 -25.13 -25.48 32.01
N LYS A 65 -25.40 -26.47 32.86
CA LYS A 65 -26.43 -26.39 33.92
C LYS A 65 -26.22 -25.21 34.88
N SER A 66 -24.98 -24.92 35.24
CA SER A 66 -24.65 -23.84 36.18
C SER A 66 -24.52 -22.47 35.51
N SER A 67 -24.16 -22.42 34.23
CA SER A 67 -24.09 -21.18 33.45
C SER A 67 -25.46 -20.69 32.98
N ALA A 68 -26.38 -21.60 32.69
CA ALA A 68 -27.71 -21.30 32.14
C ALA A 68 -28.82 -22.09 32.86
N PRO A 69 -29.08 -21.85 34.16
CA PRO A 69 -30.00 -22.65 34.97
C PRO A 69 -31.47 -22.58 34.50
N MET A 70 -31.84 -21.51 33.79
CA MET A 70 -33.19 -21.32 33.24
C MET A 70 -33.36 -21.90 31.83
N ALA A 71 -32.27 -22.36 31.21
CA ALA A 71 -32.33 -22.97 29.89
C ALA A 71 -32.82 -24.42 29.98
N HIS A 72 -33.55 -24.85 28.96
CA HIS A 72 -33.76 -26.26 28.70
C HIS A 72 -32.51 -26.77 27.98
N ILE A 73 -31.70 -27.62 28.62
CA ILE A 73 -30.36 -28.02 28.14
C ILE A 73 -30.41 -29.46 27.64
N ILE A 74 -29.99 -29.65 26.39
CA ILE A 74 -30.10 -30.88 25.63
C ILE A 74 -28.72 -31.29 25.13
N ARG A 75 -28.42 -32.58 25.16
CA ARG A 75 -27.32 -33.17 24.38
C ARG A 75 -27.93 -33.83 23.13
N LEU A 76 -27.55 -33.35 21.96
CA LEU A 76 -28.08 -33.85 20.69
C LEU A 76 -27.44 -35.18 20.27
N GLY A 77 -26.15 -35.33 20.58
CA GLY A 77 -25.35 -36.51 20.28
C GLY A 77 -23.87 -36.12 20.22
N GLY A 78 -22.95 -37.07 20.40
CA GLY A 78 -21.51 -36.79 20.36
C GLY A 78 -21.11 -35.67 21.34
N ASP A 79 -20.52 -34.61 20.80
CA ASP A 79 -20.06 -33.39 21.45
C ASP A 79 -20.98 -32.16 21.20
N GLU A 80 -22.19 -32.39 20.68
CA GLU A 80 -23.16 -31.34 20.38
C GLU A 80 -24.19 -31.15 21.49
N PHE A 81 -24.39 -29.89 21.86
CA PHE A 81 -25.34 -29.45 22.89
C PHE A 81 -26.26 -28.37 22.34
N CYS A 82 -27.49 -28.35 22.82
CA CYS A 82 -28.47 -27.30 22.52
C CYS A 82 -29.01 -26.72 23.82
N LEU A 83 -29.12 -25.39 23.90
CA LEU A 83 -29.76 -24.69 25.00
C LEU A 83 -30.94 -23.91 24.43
N LEU A 84 -32.14 -24.21 24.91
CA LEU A 84 -33.38 -23.57 24.50
C LEU A 84 -33.91 -22.69 25.64
N PHE A 85 -34.06 -21.41 25.36
CA PHE A 85 -34.55 -20.39 26.29
C PHE A 85 -35.95 -19.98 25.83
N VAL A 86 -36.94 -19.97 26.72
CA VAL A 86 -38.32 -19.58 26.40
C VAL A 86 -38.70 -18.37 27.23
N GLY A 87 -39.34 -17.38 26.59
CA GLY A 87 -39.70 -16.10 27.19
C GLY A 87 -38.85 -14.94 26.69
N GLU A 88 -38.98 -13.80 27.35
CA GLU A 88 -38.25 -12.58 27.00
C GLU A 88 -36.84 -12.63 27.61
N TYR A 89 -35.81 -12.66 26.76
CA TYR A 89 -34.42 -12.44 27.16
C TYR A 89 -33.87 -11.23 26.42
N LEU A 90 -33.03 -10.44 27.08
CA LEU A 90 -32.24 -9.45 26.35
C LEU A 90 -31.13 -10.19 25.60
N ARG A 91 -30.87 -9.74 24.38
CA ARG A 91 -29.77 -10.27 23.56
C ARG A 91 -28.43 -10.30 24.31
N GLN A 92 -28.15 -9.26 25.10
CA GLN A 92 -26.92 -9.16 25.87
C GLN A 92 -26.79 -10.29 26.90
N ASP A 93 -27.88 -10.67 27.57
CA ASP A 93 -27.87 -11.75 28.57
C ASP A 93 -27.45 -13.09 27.94
N LEU A 94 -27.96 -13.38 26.74
CA LEU A 94 -27.60 -14.60 26.00
C LEU A 94 -26.14 -14.56 25.54
N CYS A 95 -25.65 -13.42 25.07
CA CYS A 95 -24.23 -13.25 24.73
C CYS A 95 -23.33 -13.48 25.95
N GLU A 96 -23.67 -12.93 27.11
CA GLU A 96 -22.92 -13.11 28.36
C GLU A 96 -22.93 -14.57 28.84
N ILE A 97 -24.06 -15.28 28.70
CA ILE A 97 -24.15 -16.71 28.98
C ILE A 97 -23.23 -17.50 28.05
N ALA A 98 -23.25 -17.22 26.74
CA ALA A 98 -22.40 -17.90 25.77
C ALA A 98 -20.90 -17.67 26.05
N GLU A 99 -20.51 -16.42 26.30
CA GLU A 99 -19.13 -16.06 26.66
C GLU A 99 -18.68 -16.74 27.95
N LYS A 100 -19.55 -16.79 28.97
CA LYS A 100 -19.29 -17.50 30.22
C LYS A 100 -19.09 -19.00 30.00
N ILE A 101 -19.92 -19.64 29.17
CA ILE A 101 -19.76 -21.07 28.84
C ILE A 101 -18.41 -21.30 28.15
N ILE A 102 -18.11 -20.54 27.10
CA ILE A 102 -16.86 -20.66 26.34
C ILE A 102 -15.65 -20.47 27.24
N THR A 103 -15.67 -19.46 28.11
CA THR A 103 -14.59 -19.18 29.06
C THR A 103 -14.35 -20.35 30.00
N ARG A 104 -15.42 -20.90 30.61
CA ARG A 104 -15.31 -22.01 31.57
C ARG A 104 -14.84 -23.31 30.91
N VAL A 105 -15.28 -23.59 29.68
CA VAL A 105 -14.79 -24.74 28.90
C VAL A 105 -13.32 -24.55 28.54
N THR A 106 -12.93 -23.36 28.09
CA THR A 106 -11.54 -23.04 27.73
C THR A 106 -10.60 -23.13 28.94
N GLN A 107 -11.09 -22.76 30.13
CA GLN A 107 -10.39 -22.92 31.41
C GLN A 107 -10.39 -24.37 31.94
N LYS A 108 -11.04 -25.31 31.22
CA LYS A 108 -11.12 -26.73 31.55
C LYS A 108 -11.70 -27.00 32.94
N GLU A 109 -12.72 -26.24 33.31
CA GLU A 109 -13.35 -26.35 34.62
C GLU A 109 -13.91 -27.77 34.85
N GLY A 110 -13.38 -28.47 35.87
CA GLY A 110 -13.74 -29.86 36.17
C GLY A 110 -12.95 -30.93 35.42
N PHE A 111 -12.09 -30.58 34.46
CA PHE A 111 -11.27 -31.53 33.67
C PHE A 111 -9.85 -31.02 33.37
N SER A 112 -9.24 -30.31 34.32
CA SER A 112 -7.91 -29.68 34.20
C SER A 112 -6.75 -30.63 33.87
N LYS A 113 -6.93 -31.95 34.04
CA LYS A 113 -5.91 -32.97 33.73
C LYS A 113 -5.75 -33.25 32.23
N ILE A 114 -6.60 -32.69 31.37
CA ILE A 114 -6.48 -32.80 29.91
C ILE A 114 -5.53 -31.72 29.41
N SER A 115 -4.41 -32.09 28.78
CA SER A 115 -3.46 -31.10 28.25
C SER A 115 -3.90 -30.55 26.89
N THR A 116 -4.69 -31.29 26.10
CA THR A 116 -5.29 -30.81 24.83
C THR A 116 -6.06 -29.51 25.02
N TYR A 117 -5.85 -28.53 24.13
CA TYR A 117 -6.62 -27.30 24.13
C TYR A 117 -8.06 -27.58 23.64
N ILE A 118 -9.04 -27.24 24.47
CA ILE A 118 -10.47 -27.45 24.23
C ILE A 118 -11.15 -26.09 24.40
N SER A 119 -12.08 -25.76 23.51
CA SER A 119 -12.94 -24.60 23.61
C SER A 119 -14.36 -24.98 23.18
N SER A 120 -15.24 -24.01 22.94
CA SER A 120 -16.55 -24.29 22.36
C SER A 120 -16.91 -23.22 21.35
N SER A 121 -17.56 -23.65 20.28
CA SER A 121 -18.15 -22.77 19.28
C SER A 121 -19.66 -22.78 19.44
N ILE A 122 -20.28 -21.60 19.48
CA ILE A 122 -21.71 -21.46 19.77
C ILE A 122 -22.40 -20.63 18.68
N GLY A 123 -23.47 -21.15 18.09
CA GLY A 123 -24.38 -20.41 17.21
C GLY A 123 -25.66 -20.06 17.94
N ILE A 124 -26.05 -18.79 17.93
CA ILE A 124 -27.21 -18.26 18.66
C ILE A 124 -28.29 -17.83 17.66
N LEU A 125 -29.52 -18.29 17.84
CA LEU A 125 -30.71 -17.71 17.22
C LEU A 125 -31.45 -16.89 18.27
N TYR A 126 -31.66 -15.61 17.97
CA TYR A 126 -32.26 -14.63 18.87
C TYR A 126 -33.65 -14.22 18.39
N ASP A 127 -34.55 -13.98 19.35
CA ASP A 127 -35.93 -13.53 19.16
C ASP A 127 -36.76 -14.34 18.14
N GLU A 128 -36.68 -15.67 18.23
CA GLU A 128 -37.43 -16.55 17.34
C GLU A 128 -38.87 -16.76 17.82
N THR A 129 -39.76 -16.99 16.86
CA THR A 129 -41.15 -17.42 17.08
C THR A 129 -41.39 -18.75 16.37
N LYS A 130 -42.48 -19.46 16.68
CA LYS A 130 -42.77 -20.80 16.14
C LYS A 130 -43.27 -20.78 14.69
N ALA A 131 -42.70 -19.91 13.85
CA ALA A 131 -43.03 -19.73 12.45
C ALA A 131 -42.26 -20.71 11.52
N SER A 132 -41.18 -21.32 12.01
CA SER A 132 -40.34 -22.30 11.28
C SER A 132 -40.39 -23.66 11.97
N THR A 133 -39.93 -24.72 11.30
CA THR A 133 -39.80 -26.03 11.96
C THR A 133 -38.59 -26.05 12.89
N LEU A 134 -38.58 -26.96 13.87
CA LEU A 134 -37.42 -27.12 14.77
C LEU A 134 -36.14 -27.48 13.98
N ASP A 135 -36.26 -28.28 12.92
CA ASP A 135 -35.11 -28.63 12.08
C ASP A 135 -34.54 -27.40 11.36
N ASP A 136 -35.37 -26.49 10.87
CA ASP A 136 -34.90 -25.23 10.25
C ASP A 136 -34.15 -24.35 11.26
N ILE A 137 -34.66 -24.26 12.49
CA ILE A 137 -34.07 -23.47 13.56
C ILE A 137 -32.72 -24.07 13.96
N LEU A 138 -32.67 -25.40 14.14
CA LEU A 138 -31.43 -26.11 14.45
C LEU A 138 -30.40 -25.93 13.32
N GLN A 139 -30.83 -26.04 12.06
CA GLN A 139 -29.96 -25.80 10.91
C GLN A 139 -29.37 -24.39 10.90
N LYS A 140 -30.19 -23.35 11.12
CA LYS A 140 -29.67 -21.97 11.19
C LYS A 140 -28.67 -21.79 12.35
N SER A 141 -28.96 -22.38 13.52
CA SER A 141 -28.04 -22.30 14.67
C SER A 141 -26.75 -23.06 14.44
N ASP A 142 -26.81 -24.21 13.78
CA ASP A 142 -25.66 -25.01 13.37
C ASP A 142 -24.80 -24.24 12.35
N VAL A 143 -25.41 -23.56 11.37
CA VAL A 143 -24.69 -22.71 10.42
C VAL A 143 -23.96 -21.55 11.13
N ALA A 144 -24.59 -20.89 12.11
CA ALA A 144 -23.90 -19.87 12.92
C ALA A 144 -22.75 -20.45 13.75
N MET A 145 -22.94 -21.64 14.34
CA MET A 145 -21.90 -22.34 15.09
C MET A 145 -20.73 -22.74 14.19
N TYR A 146 -21.01 -23.28 13.00
CA TYR A 146 -20.00 -23.60 12.00
C TYR A 146 -19.27 -22.33 11.54
N TYR A 147 -19.99 -21.22 11.36
CA TYR A 147 -19.37 -19.93 11.07
C TYR A 147 -18.41 -19.52 12.20
N ALA A 148 -18.77 -19.70 13.47
CA ALA A 148 -17.89 -19.47 14.62
C ALA A 148 -16.63 -20.36 14.59
N LYS A 149 -16.79 -21.67 14.36
CA LYS A 149 -15.68 -22.64 14.23
C LYS A 149 -14.68 -22.20 13.17
N SER A 150 -15.22 -21.84 12.03
CA SER A 150 -14.46 -21.60 10.83
C SER A 150 -13.85 -20.18 10.78
N HIS A 151 -14.18 -19.33 11.76
CA HIS A 151 -13.58 -18.00 11.99
C HIS A 151 -12.72 -17.94 13.27
N GLY A 152 -12.14 -19.06 13.70
CA GLY A 152 -11.13 -19.09 14.76
C GLY A 152 -11.50 -19.87 16.02
N LYS A 153 -12.68 -20.51 16.05
CA LYS A 153 -13.18 -21.33 17.19
C LYS A 153 -13.28 -20.53 18.50
N GLY A 154 -13.78 -21.16 19.56
CA GLY A 154 -13.79 -20.56 20.91
C GLY A 154 -14.54 -19.22 21.00
N LYS A 155 -15.61 -19.07 20.21
CA LYS A 155 -16.43 -17.86 20.15
C LYS A 155 -17.88 -18.21 19.88
N PHE A 156 -18.76 -17.24 20.11
CA PHE A 156 -20.16 -17.35 19.73
C PHE A 156 -20.47 -16.41 18.56
N ILE A 157 -21.52 -16.74 17.83
CA ILE A 157 -22.02 -15.96 16.71
C ILE A 157 -23.55 -15.94 16.77
N VAL A 158 -24.15 -14.76 16.68
CA VAL A 158 -25.60 -14.60 16.58
C VAL A 158 -25.97 -14.64 15.10
N PHE A 159 -26.77 -15.64 14.69
CA PHE A 159 -27.15 -15.86 13.30
C PHE A 159 -27.80 -14.62 12.68
N ASN A 160 -28.68 -13.94 13.43
CA ASN A 160 -29.41 -12.75 12.97
C ASN A 160 -28.47 -11.61 12.52
N ASP A 161 -27.25 -11.52 13.06
CA ASP A 161 -26.29 -10.48 12.67
C ASP A 161 -25.59 -10.78 11.35
N ILE A 162 -25.40 -12.06 11.04
CA ILE A 162 -24.55 -12.52 9.96
C ILE A 162 -25.30 -13.30 8.89
N GLU A 163 -26.63 -13.48 9.03
CA GLU A 163 -27.47 -14.23 8.10
C GLU A 163 -27.24 -13.82 6.65
N LYS A 164 -27.21 -12.50 6.39
CA LYS A 164 -26.92 -11.97 5.05
C LYS A 164 -25.52 -12.36 4.57
N LYS A 165 -24.51 -12.26 5.43
CA LYS A 165 -23.11 -12.58 5.08
C LYS A 165 -22.93 -14.07 4.82
N ILE A 166 -23.48 -14.93 5.67
CA ILE A 166 -23.49 -16.39 5.46
C ILE A 166 -24.11 -16.73 4.11
N ARG A 167 -25.28 -16.17 3.80
CA ARG A 167 -25.97 -16.47 2.54
C ARG A 167 -25.13 -16.06 1.33
N VAL A 168 -24.52 -14.88 1.38
CA VAL A 168 -23.61 -14.39 0.33
C VAL A 168 -22.40 -15.31 0.20
N ASP A 169 -21.76 -15.69 1.32
CA ASP A 169 -20.59 -16.56 1.30
C ASP A 169 -20.92 -17.96 0.73
N MET A 170 -22.07 -18.53 1.08
CA MET A 170 -22.54 -19.80 0.51
C MET A 170 -22.80 -19.70 -0.99
N GLU A 171 -23.44 -18.63 -1.45
CA GLU A 171 -23.68 -18.37 -2.87
C GLU A 171 -22.35 -18.22 -3.64
N MET A 172 -21.41 -17.46 -3.07
CA MET A 172 -20.06 -17.32 -3.62
C MET A 172 -19.35 -18.66 -3.72
N GLU A 173 -19.37 -19.47 -2.65
CA GLU A 173 -18.71 -20.78 -2.62
C GLU A 173 -19.28 -21.76 -3.64
N GLN A 174 -20.61 -21.76 -3.85
CA GLN A 174 -21.26 -22.61 -4.85
C GLN A 174 -20.96 -22.18 -6.29
N ARG A 175 -20.78 -20.88 -6.53
CA ARG A 175 -20.61 -20.30 -7.87
C ARG A 175 -19.15 -20.11 -8.28
N GLN A 176 -18.20 -20.07 -7.34
CA GLN A 176 -16.81 -19.67 -7.57
C GLN A 176 -16.15 -20.34 -8.79
N GLN A 177 -16.34 -21.66 -8.97
CA GLN A 177 -15.77 -22.39 -10.12
C GLN A 177 -16.46 -22.01 -11.42
N TYR A 178 -17.80 -21.98 -11.42
CA TYR A 178 -18.59 -21.57 -12.58
C TYR A 178 -18.22 -20.16 -13.04
N ALA A 179 -18.08 -19.22 -12.10
CA ALA A 179 -17.69 -17.84 -12.37
C ALA A 179 -16.31 -17.72 -13.02
N LEU A 180 -15.35 -18.54 -12.58
CA LEU A 180 -14.00 -18.61 -13.15
C LEU A 180 -14.04 -19.10 -14.60
N ASP A 181 -14.83 -20.14 -14.87
CA ASP A 181 -14.94 -20.76 -16.19
C ASP A 181 -15.72 -19.89 -17.20
N ASN A 182 -16.61 -19.00 -16.72
CA ASN A 182 -17.48 -18.15 -17.55
C ASN A 182 -17.02 -16.70 -17.65
N ASN A 183 -15.76 -16.40 -17.31
CA ASN A 183 -15.17 -15.05 -17.38
C ASN A 183 -15.94 -13.98 -16.57
N GLU A 184 -16.53 -14.37 -15.42
CA GLU A 184 -17.16 -13.41 -14.51
C GLU A 184 -16.13 -12.63 -13.68
N PHE A 185 -14.90 -13.15 -13.57
CA PHE A 185 -13.79 -12.43 -12.97
C PHE A 185 -13.10 -11.50 -13.99
N GLU A 186 -12.73 -10.31 -13.50
CA GLU A 186 -12.01 -9.28 -14.25
C GLU A 186 -10.78 -8.86 -13.46
N VAL A 187 -9.67 -8.63 -14.17
CA VAL A 187 -8.47 -8.00 -13.61
C VAL A 187 -8.56 -6.49 -13.81
N ARG A 188 -8.53 -5.75 -12.71
CA ARG A 188 -8.35 -4.29 -12.68
C ARG A 188 -6.98 -3.94 -12.12
N TYR A 189 -6.46 -2.79 -12.53
CA TYR A 189 -5.11 -2.35 -12.19
C TYR A 189 -5.16 -1.17 -11.24
N TYR A 190 -4.48 -1.32 -10.10
CA TYR A 190 -4.40 -0.32 -9.06
C TYR A 190 -3.00 0.32 -9.06
N PRO A 191 -2.87 1.59 -9.47
CA PRO A 191 -1.57 2.21 -9.66
C PRO A 191 -0.86 2.47 -8.32
N VAL A 192 0.45 2.28 -8.31
CA VAL A 192 1.33 2.60 -7.19
C VAL A 192 2.28 3.69 -7.66
N LEU A 193 2.17 4.88 -7.08
CA LEU A 193 2.92 6.07 -7.49
C LEU A 193 4.12 6.30 -6.58
N ASN A 194 5.25 6.69 -7.15
CA ASN A 194 6.40 7.15 -6.39
C ASN A 194 6.03 8.47 -5.67
N THR A 195 6.31 8.57 -4.38
CA THR A 195 5.95 9.74 -3.55
C THR A 195 6.76 10.99 -3.87
N GLN A 196 7.95 10.83 -4.44
CA GLN A 196 8.84 11.95 -4.77
C GLN A 196 8.55 12.49 -6.15
N THR A 197 8.27 11.60 -7.10
CA THR A 197 8.15 11.95 -8.53
C THR A 197 6.72 11.97 -9.03
N SER A 198 5.79 11.40 -8.25
CA SER A 198 4.38 11.22 -8.62
C SER A 198 4.16 10.41 -9.91
N LYS A 199 5.21 9.71 -10.38
CA LYS A 199 5.16 8.82 -11.55
C LYS A 199 4.84 7.39 -11.14
N LEU A 200 4.36 6.61 -12.10
CA LEU A 200 4.01 5.22 -11.88
C LEU A 200 5.25 4.42 -11.51
N LYS A 201 5.24 3.79 -10.33
CA LYS A 201 6.29 2.85 -9.90
C LYS A 201 6.01 1.45 -10.43
N TYR A 202 4.78 0.97 -10.23
CA TYR A 202 4.23 -0.28 -10.75
C TYR A 202 2.71 -0.25 -10.56
N SER A 203 2.01 -1.33 -10.88
CA SER A 203 0.57 -1.45 -10.62
C SER A 203 0.21 -2.79 -9.99
N ARG A 204 -0.84 -2.85 -9.20
CA ARG A 204 -1.31 -4.11 -8.61
C ARG A 204 -2.47 -4.65 -9.40
N ALA A 205 -2.44 -5.94 -9.69
CA ALA A 205 -3.61 -6.66 -10.15
C ALA A 205 -4.58 -6.84 -8.97
N ARG A 206 -5.81 -6.37 -9.18
CA ARG A 206 -6.94 -6.54 -8.27
C ARG A 206 -8.09 -7.21 -9.00
N LEU A 207 -8.69 -8.19 -8.34
CA LEU A 207 -9.74 -9.00 -8.95
C LEU A 207 -11.12 -8.44 -8.60
N TYR A 208 -11.98 -8.39 -9.61
CA TYR A 208 -13.38 -8.01 -9.46
C TYR A 208 -14.24 -9.13 -10.00
N TRP A 209 -15.26 -9.53 -9.25
CA TRP A 209 -16.24 -10.51 -9.68
C TRP A 209 -17.52 -9.79 -10.11
N ASN A 210 -17.75 -9.77 -11.42
CA ASN A 210 -18.92 -9.17 -12.05
C ASN A 210 -20.02 -10.23 -12.19
N MET A 211 -21.01 -10.18 -11.30
CA MET A 211 -22.16 -11.07 -11.33
C MET A 211 -23.12 -10.69 -12.48
N PRO A 212 -23.84 -11.66 -13.08
CA PRO A 212 -24.77 -11.36 -14.19
C PRO A 212 -25.97 -10.48 -13.82
N ASP A 213 -26.28 -10.35 -12.54
CA ASP A 213 -27.33 -9.47 -12.03
C ASP A 213 -26.87 -7.99 -11.92
N GLY A 214 -25.61 -7.71 -12.25
CA GLY A 214 -24.99 -6.39 -12.16
C GLY A 214 -24.24 -6.12 -10.85
N THR A 215 -24.26 -7.05 -9.89
CA THR A 215 -23.49 -6.92 -8.65
C THR A 215 -21.99 -7.06 -8.94
N VAL A 216 -21.17 -6.21 -8.34
CA VAL A 216 -19.70 -6.25 -8.48
C VAL A 216 -19.07 -6.43 -7.11
N TRP A 217 -18.35 -7.54 -6.92
CA TRP A 217 -17.60 -7.81 -5.70
C TRP A 217 -16.13 -7.50 -5.90
N ALA A 218 -15.52 -6.77 -4.97
CA ALA A 218 -14.08 -6.53 -4.96
C ALA A 218 -13.33 -7.74 -4.38
N GLN A 219 -12.04 -7.82 -4.66
CA GLN A 219 -11.19 -8.92 -4.19
C GLN A 219 -11.28 -9.12 -2.68
N GLU A 220 -11.35 -8.03 -1.91
CA GLU A 220 -11.43 -8.02 -0.46
C GLU A 220 -12.72 -8.66 0.08
N ASP A 221 -13.81 -8.70 -0.71
CA ASP A 221 -15.10 -9.25 -0.30
C ASP A 221 -15.10 -10.79 -0.27
N PHE A 222 -14.44 -11.42 -1.26
CA PHE A 222 -14.44 -12.88 -1.45
C PHE A 222 -13.11 -13.56 -1.12
N LEU A 223 -11.98 -12.84 -1.12
CA LEU A 223 -10.66 -13.42 -0.84
C LEU A 223 -10.56 -14.07 0.55
N PRO A 224 -11.18 -13.54 1.64
CA PRO A 224 -11.21 -14.25 2.93
C PRO A 224 -11.85 -15.64 2.83
N LEU A 225 -12.97 -15.76 2.12
CA LEU A 225 -13.66 -17.04 1.88
C LEU A 225 -12.79 -17.97 1.04
N PHE A 226 -12.23 -17.48 -0.07
CA PHE A 226 -11.44 -18.29 -1.00
C PHE A 226 -10.10 -18.75 -0.41
N ARG A 227 -9.53 -17.99 0.53
CA ARG A 227 -8.37 -18.44 1.31
C ARG A 227 -8.73 -19.61 2.22
N LYS A 228 -9.89 -19.52 2.87
CA LYS A 228 -10.37 -20.50 3.85
C LYS A 228 -10.75 -21.84 3.21
N ASN A 229 -11.40 -21.82 2.04
CA ASN A 229 -11.75 -23.05 1.32
C ASN A 229 -10.67 -23.52 0.33
N GLY A 230 -9.57 -22.76 0.17
CA GLY A 230 -8.45 -23.09 -0.71
C GLY A 230 -8.64 -22.71 -2.18
N PHE A 231 -9.78 -22.12 -2.57
CA PHE A 231 -10.04 -21.70 -3.94
C PHE A 231 -9.08 -20.61 -4.44
N VAL A 232 -8.41 -19.89 -3.53
CA VAL A 232 -7.40 -18.87 -3.87
C VAL A 232 -6.31 -19.42 -4.81
N SER A 233 -5.93 -20.69 -4.72
CA SER A 233 -4.92 -21.28 -5.62
C SER A 233 -5.40 -21.37 -7.08
N HIS A 234 -6.69 -21.66 -7.29
CA HIS A 234 -7.31 -21.67 -8.62
C HIS A 234 -7.40 -20.25 -9.18
N LEU A 235 -7.76 -19.29 -8.32
CA LEU A 235 -7.84 -17.89 -8.69
C LEU A 235 -6.46 -17.33 -9.10
N VAL A 236 -5.39 -17.70 -8.38
CA VAL A 236 -4.02 -17.30 -8.74
C VAL A 236 -3.58 -17.95 -10.06
N ALA A 237 -3.89 -19.24 -10.27
CA ALA A 237 -3.60 -19.93 -11.53
C ALA A 237 -4.32 -19.29 -12.73
N TRP A 238 -5.47 -18.66 -12.50
CA TRP A 238 -6.19 -17.92 -13.53
C TRP A 238 -5.66 -16.49 -13.75
N VAL A 239 -5.38 -15.73 -12.68
CA VAL A 239 -4.99 -14.30 -12.79
C VAL A 239 -3.59 -14.12 -13.38
N VAL A 240 -2.64 -14.99 -13.08
CA VAL A 240 -1.25 -14.85 -13.54
C VAL A 240 -1.16 -14.84 -15.07
N PRO A 241 -1.72 -15.83 -15.81
CA PRO A 241 -1.77 -15.77 -17.27
C PRO A 241 -2.45 -14.51 -17.83
N GLN A 242 -3.52 -14.01 -17.20
CA GLN A 242 -4.18 -12.77 -17.64
C GLN A 242 -3.25 -11.56 -17.52
N VAL A 243 -2.54 -11.44 -16.39
CA VAL A 243 -1.58 -10.36 -16.16
C VAL A 243 -0.42 -10.44 -17.15
N LEU A 244 0.12 -11.63 -17.39
CA LEU A 244 1.21 -11.84 -18.37
C LEU A 244 0.78 -11.48 -19.78
N LYS A 245 -0.44 -11.88 -20.18
CA LYS A 245 -1.03 -11.49 -21.46
C LYS A 245 -1.17 -9.97 -21.58
N HIS A 246 -1.65 -9.28 -20.53
CA HIS A 246 -1.79 -7.83 -20.55
C HIS A 246 -0.42 -7.13 -20.62
N LEU A 247 0.60 -7.64 -19.94
CA LEU A 247 1.97 -7.12 -20.04
C LEU A 247 2.56 -7.31 -21.44
N ALA A 248 2.40 -8.48 -22.04
CA ALA A 248 2.88 -8.72 -23.41
C ALA A 248 2.21 -7.78 -24.43
N LEU A 249 0.90 -7.54 -24.31
CA LEU A 249 0.18 -6.56 -25.14
C LEU A 249 0.66 -5.12 -24.90
N TYR A 250 0.98 -4.80 -23.64
CA TYR A 250 1.54 -3.50 -23.29
C TYR A 250 2.92 -3.29 -23.92
N HIS A 251 3.79 -4.31 -23.91
CA HIS A 251 5.09 -4.28 -24.59
C HIS A 251 4.94 -4.06 -26.09
N GLU A 252 4.05 -4.81 -26.73
CA GLU A 252 3.80 -4.73 -28.17
C GLU A 252 3.30 -3.34 -28.59
N SER A 253 2.44 -2.73 -27.78
CA SER A 253 1.83 -1.44 -28.11
C SER A 253 2.69 -0.22 -27.78
N THR A 254 3.56 -0.30 -26.77
CA THR A 254 4.33 0.85 -26.28
C THR A 254 5.84 0.73 -26.47
N GLY A 255 6.36 -0.47 -26.69
CA GLY A 255 7.80 -0.75 -26.65
C GLY A 255 8.42 -0.66 -25.25
N CYS A 256 7.59 -0.46 -24.21
CA CYS A 256 8.04 -0.30 -22.83
C CYS A 256 7.67 -1.50 -21.98
N LYS A 257 8.51 -1.75 -20.97
CA LYS A 257 8.24 -2.73 -19.92
C LYS A 257 7.31 -2.15 -18.86
N GLY A 258 6.49 -2.99 -18.24
CA GLY A 258 5.55 -2.62 -17.19
C GLY A 258 5.69 -3.57 -16.02
N LYS A 259 5.59 -3.08 -14.78
CA LYS A 259 5.67 -3.93 -13.59
C LYS A 259 4.29 -4.10 -12.95
N VAL A 260 3.89 -5.35 -12.69
CA VAL A 260 2.60 -5.68 -12.07
C VAL A 260 2.77 -6.57 -10.84
N GLY A 261 2.18 -6.14 -9.72
CA GLY A 261 2.05 -6.90 -8.48
C GLY A 261 0.87 -7.87 -8.52
N VAL A 262 1.09 -9.13 -8.17
CA VAL A 262 0.06 -10.17 -8.11
C VAL A 262 0.09 -10.82 -6.73
N ARG A 263 -1.06 -10.87 -6.05
CA ARG A 263 -1.17 -11.54 -4.74
C ARG A 263 -0.99 -13.05 -4.88
N ILE A 264 -0.07 -13.62 -4.12
CA ILE A 264 0.22 -15.06 -4.08
C ILE A 264 -0.22 -15.66 -2.74
N SER A 265 -0.85 -16.83 -2.79
CA SER A 265 -1.23 -17.59 -1.60
C SER A 265 -0.06 -18.35 -1.02
N ARG A 266 0.03 -18.39 0.31
CA ARG A 266 0.95 -19.27 1.05
C ARG A 266 0.88 -20.73 0.60
N LEU A 267 -0.32 -21.20 0.22
CA LEU A 267 -0.51 -22.59 -0.23
C LEU A 267 0.29 -22.93 -1.50
N LEU A 268 0.49 -21.95 -2.40
CA LEU A 268 1.30 -22.14 -3.60
C LEU A 268 2.80 -22.15 -3.29
N LEU A 269 3.23 -21.42 -2.26
CA LEU A 269 4.62 -21.44 -1.81
C LEU A 269 5.01 -22.76 -1.11
N LEU A 270 4.02 -23.59 -0.76
CA LEU A 270 4.24 -24.95 -0.26
C LEU A 270 4.31 -26.00 -1.37
N ASP A 271 3.94 -25.63 -2.61
CA ASP A 271 4.11 -26.46 -3.80
C ASP A 271 5.55 -26.28 -4.33
N GLU A 272 6.34 -27.35 -4.27
CA GLU A 272 7.76 -27.30 -4.67
C GLU A 272 7.96 -27.03 -6.17
N GLU A 273 6.96 -27.30 -7.00
CA GLU A 273 7.00 -27.09 -8.46
C GLU A 273 6.50 -25.68 -8.87
N PHE A 274 5.89 -24.93 -7.96
CA PHE A 274 5.32 -23.61 -8.28
C PHE A 274 6.33 -22.62 -8.87
N PRO A 275 7.56 -22.47 -8.32
CA PRO A 275 8.55 -21.56 -8.90
C PRO A 275 8.92 -21.88 -10.34
N ASP A 276 9.06 -23.17 -10.67
CA ASP A 276 9.43 -23.61 -12.03
C ASP A 276 8.26 -23.46 -13.01
N ARG A 277 7.03 -23.71 -12.55
CA ARG A 277 5.82 -23.44 -13.33
C ARG A 277 5.64 -21.96 -13.66
N LEU A 278 5.92 -21.08 -12.69
CA LEU A 278 5.80 -19.64 -12.89
C LEU A 278 6.84 -19.13 -13.89
N GLU A 279 8.08 -19.63 -13.83
CA GLU A 279 9.12 -19.35 -14.81
C GLU A 279 8.72 -19.79 -16.22
N ALA A 280 8.17 -21.00 -16.36
CA ALA A 280 7.68 -21.49 -17.65
C ALA A 280 6.60 -20.56 -18.23
N LEU A 281 5.67 -20.07 -17.39
CA LEU A 281 4.62 -19.14 -17.81
C LEU A 281 5.19 -17.79 -18.26
N VAL A 282 6.08 -17.15 -17.51
CA VAL A 282 6.63 -15.85 -17.95
C VAL A 282 7.41 -15.97 -19.27
N ASN A 283 8.12 -17.09 -19.47
CA ASN A 283 8.81 -17.40 -20.72
C ASN A 283 7.85 -17.61 -21.89
N GLU A 284 6.71 -18.29 -21.68
CA GLU A 284 5.68 -18.50 -22.69
C GLU A 284 5.12 -17.17 -23.25
N TYR A 285 4.91 -16.18 -22.37
CA TYR A 285 4.37 -14.88 -22.74
C TYR A 285 5.46 -13.84 -23.10
N ALA A 286 6.74 -14.25 -23.13
CA ALA A 286 7.89 -13.38 -23.36
C ALA A 286 7.98 -12.16 -22.42
N VAL A 287 7.57 -12.34 -21.16
CA VAL A 287 7.62 -11.31 -20.10
C VAL A 287 8.82 -11.57 -19.20
N SER A 288 9.53 -10.51 -18.79
CA SER A 288 10.66 -10.64 -17.86
C SER A 288 10.18 -10.94 -16.44
N PRO A 289 10.80 -11.87 -15.68
CA PRO A 289 10.43 -12.14 -14.29
C PRO A 289 10.39 -10.88 -13.39
N GLU A 290 11.28 -9.92 -13.61
CA GLU A 290 11.38 -8.65 -12.87
C GLU A 290 10.13 -7.75 -13.02
N GLU A 291 9.33 -8.00 -14.04
CA GLU A 291 8.06 -7.30 -14.32
C GLU A 291 6.91 -7.83 -13.49
N ILE A 292 7.11 -8.94 -12.77
CA ILE A 292 6.13 -9.51 -11.85
C ILE A 292 6.63 -9.32 -10.41
N ASP A 293 5.82 -8.62 -9.62
CA ASP A 293 6.00 -8.51 -8.17
C ASP A 293 5.04 -9.48 -7.47
N LEU A 294 5.59 -10.40 -6.68
CA LEU A 294 4.83 -11.40 -5.95
C LEU A 294 4.46 -10.82 -4.58
N GLU A 295 3.20 -10.41 -4.44
CA GLU A 295 2.66 -9.82 -3.22
C GLU A 295 2.21 -10.90 -2.24
N ILE A 296 2.85 -10.99 -1.08
CA ILE A 296 2.55 -11.99 -0.05
C ILE A 296 1.97 -11.29 1.17
N ASP A 297 0.78 -11.71 1.58
CA ASP A 297 0.10 -11.18 2.77
C ASP A 297 0.91 -11.48 4.05
N GLU A 298 1.08 -10.49 4.93
CA GLU A 298 1.82 -10.60 6.20
C GLU A 298 1.37 -11.82 7.04
N SER A 299 0.08 -12.15 7.05
CA SER A 299 -0.45 -13.29 7.81
C SER A 299 0.13 -14.64 7.35
N SER A 300 0.66 -14.71 6.13
CA SER A 300 1.32 -15.90 5.58
C SER A 300 2.61 -16.26 6.33
N PHE A 301 3.16 -15.31 7.10
CA PHE A 301 4.42 -15.45 7.85
C PHE A 301 4.20 -15.75 9.35
N ALA A 302 2.98 -16.03 9.80
CA ALA A 302 2.71 -16.27 11.23
C ALA A 302 3.48 -17.48 11.82
N HIS A 303 3.96 -18.40 10.99
CA HIS A 303 4.76 -19.56 11.40
C HIS A 303 5.97 -19.75 10.48
N ILE A 304 7.16 -19.91 11.08
CA ILE A 304 8.42 -20.17 10.37
C ILE A 304 8.39 -21.57 9.78
N GLU A 305 8.20 -21.64 8.47
CA GLU A 305 8.34 -22.87 7.68
C GLU A 305 9.49 -22.70 6.68
N LEU A 306 10.54 -23.51 6.84
CA LEU A 306 11.73 -23.48 5.98
C LEU A 306 11.39 -23.63 4.48
N ARG A 307 10.34 -24.38 4.16
CA ARG A 307 9.90 -24.61 2.78
C ARG A 307 9.45 -23.33 2.09
N VAL A 308 8.75 -22.45 2.81
CA VAL A 308 8.31 -21.15 2.25
C VAL A 308 9.52 -20.31 1.91
N ILE A 309 10.52 -20.24 2.80
CA ILE A 309 11.75 -19.46 2.56
C ILE A 309 12.48 -20.00 1.31
N GLN A 310 12.63 -21.32 1.19
CA GLN A 310 13.26 -21.94 0.03
C GLN A 310 12.53 -21.63 -1.29
N ALA A 311 11.20 -21.61 -1.28
CA ALA A 311 10.42 -21.24 -2.47
C ALA A 311 10.64 -19.77 -2.84
N LEU A 312 10.70 -18.86 -1.86
CA LEU A 312 10.98 -17.44 -2.09
C LEU A 312 12.39 -17.20 -2.61
N GLU A 313 13.39 -17.92 -2.11
CA GLU A 313 14.77 -17.86 -2.60
C GLU A 313 14.84 -18.31 -4.07
N LYS A 314 14.21 -19.44 -4.42
CA LYS A 314 14.14 -19.90 -5.82
C LYS A 314 13.47 -18.88 -6.74
N LEU A 315 12.39 -18.25 -6.29
CA LEU A 315 11.70 -17.20 -7.06
C LEU A 315 12.58 -15.96 -7.25
N LYS A 316 13.33 -15.55 -6.22
CA LYS A 316 14.31 -14.47 -6.33
C LYS A 316 15.45 -14.80 -7.30
N GLU A 317 15.99 -16.01 -7.24
CA GLU A 317 17.05 -16.47 -8.15
C GLU A 317 16.59 -16.45 -9.62
N LYS A 318 15.29 -16.69 -9.86
CA LYS A 318 14.66 -16.59 -11.18
C LYS A 318 14.35 -15.14 -11.60
N GLY A 319 14.62 -14.14 -10.75
CA GLY A 319 14.49 -12.72 -11.07
C GLY A 319 13.15 -12.07 -10.70
N PHE A 320 12.25 -12.79 -10.00
CA PHE A 320 10.99 -12.19 -9.54
C PHE A 320 11.22 -11.16 -8.43
N SER A 321 10.40 -10.12 -8.39
CA SER A 321 10.31 -9.27 -7.21
C SER A 321 9.35 -9.88 -6.20
N ILE A 322 9.63 -9.70 -4.91
CA ILE A 322 8.85 -10.26 -3.82
C ILE A 322 8.60 -9.17 -2.78
N SER A 323 7.33 -8.96 -2.47
CA SER A 323 6.86 -7.88 -1.61
C SER A 323 5.92 -8.40 -0.53
N ILE A 324 5.98 -7.81 0.66
CA ILE A 324 5.03 -8.10 1.74
C ILE A 324 3.90 -7.07 1.71
N VAL A 325 2.66 -7.51 1.79
CA VAL A 325 1.48 -6.63 1.83
C VAL A 325 0.66 -6.81 3.11
N GLY A 326 -0.06 -5.77 3.51
CA GLY A 326 -0.93 -5.80 4.68
C GLY A 326 -0.18 -5.67 6.01
N VAL A 327 1.01 -5.06 6.01
CA VAL A 327 1.82 -4.87 7.23
C VAL A 327 1.16 -3.86 8.16
N GLY A 328 1.04 -4.17 9.45
CA GLY A 328 0.79 -3.16 10.49
C GLY A 328 -0.24 -3.54 11.57
N SER A 329 -1.07 -4.56 11.33
CA SER A 329 -2.07 -5.01 12.32
C SER A 329 -1.44 -5.88 13.41
N ASP A 330 -0.56 -6.82 13.05
CA ASP A 330 0.07 -7.75 14.00
C ASP A 330 1.61 -7.80 13.92
N PHE A 331 2.23 -7.15 12.92
CA PHE A 331 3.69 -7.15 12.68
C PHE A 331 4.32 -8.56 12.67
N LYS A 332 3.56 -9.58 12.26
CA LYS A 332 3.98 -10.99 12.24
C LYS A 332 5.19 -11.22 11.33
N SER A 333 5.34 -10.42 10.29
CA SER A 333 6.42 -10.56 9.31
C SER A 333 7.77 -10.03 9.80
N ILE A 334 7.84 -9.25 10.89
CA ILE A 334 9.08 -8.58 11.31
C ILE A 334 10.23 -9.55 11.60
N THR A 335 9.90 -10.76 12.09
CA THR A 335 10.86 -11.84 12.39
C THR A 335 11.36 -12.60 11.15
N PHE A 336 10.90 -12.20 9.96
CA PHE A 336 11.37 -12.69 8.67
C PHE A 336 12.22 -11.66 7.92
N TRP A 337 12.16 -10.38 8.29
CA TRP A 337 12.89 -9.32 7.59
C TRP A 337 14.42 -9.47 7.72
N ASP A 338 14.90 -10.16 8.76
CA ASP A 338 16.32 -10.51 8.96
C ASP A 338 16.74 -11.80 8.23
N LYS A 339 15.77 -12.63 7.80
CA LYS A 339 16.02 -13.94 7.17
C LYS A 339 15.90 -13.91 5.66
N PHE A 340 15.10 -12.99 5.11
CA PHE A 340 14.86 -12.90 3.68
C PHE A 340 14.82 -11.43 3.24
N HIS A 341 15.46 -11.14 2.11
CA HIS A 341 15.52 -9.80 1.54
C HIS A 341 14.34 -9.56 0.59
N PHE A 342 13.28 -8.94 1.10
CA PHE A 342 12.14 -8.52 0.29
C PHE A 342 12.42 -7.19 -0.42
N ASP A 343 11.86 -7.01 -1.62
CA ASP A 343 12.01 -5.77 -2.39
C ASP A 343 11.18 -4.63 -1.82
N SER A 344 9.99 -4.95 -1.30
CA SER A 344 9.13 -3.93 -0.72
C SER A 344 8.25 -4.44 0.42
N ILE A 345 7.84 -3.50 1.28
CA ILE A 345 6.79 -3.69 2.26
C ILE A 345 5.68 -2.69 2.00
N THR A 346 4.43 -3.14 2.09
CA THR A 346 3.25 -2.29 1.94
C THR A 346 2.47 -2.28 3.26
N PHE A 347 2.37 -1.09 3.86
CA PHE A 347 1.55 -0.88 5.04
C PHE A 347 0.06 -0.95 4.70
N ASP A 348 -0.68 -1.59 5.59
CA ASP A 348 -2.13 -1.71 5.49
C ASP A 348 -2.85 -0.35 5.64
N ALA A 349 -3.90 -0.17 4.85
CA ALA A 349 -4.69 1.06 4.81
C ALA A 349 -5.35 1.38 6.16
N GLN A 350 -5.86 0.38 6.87
CA GLN A 350 -6.51 0.57 8.17
C GLN A 350 -5.50 0.96 9.24
N TYR A 351 -4.31 0.35 9.21
CA TYR A 351 -3.22 0.73 10.11
C TYR A 351 -2.79 2.18 9.88
N LEU A 352 -2.57 2.57 8.62
CA LEU A 352 -2.15 3.92 8.26
C LEU A 352 -3.19 4.96 8.67
N ARG A 353 -4.47 4.72 8.40
CA ARG A 353 -5.57 5.62 8.80
C ARG A 353 -5.53 5.90 10.30
N ASN A 354 -5.50 4.86 11.12
CA ASN A 354 -5.44 4.98 12.58
C ASN A 354 -4.16 5.69 13.06
N ALA A 355 -3.03 5.44 12.39
CA ALA A 355 -1.74 6.01 12.77
C ALA A 355 -1.58 7.49 12.37
N LEU A 356 -2.14 7.90 11.23
CA LEU A 356 -2.05 9.26 10.71
C LEU A 356 -2.97 10.24 11.45
N ASP A 357 -4.05 9.74 12.07
CA ASP A 357 -5.01 10.53 12.84
C ASP A 357 -4.47 11.07 14.18
N ASN A 358 -3.29 10.62 14.64
CA ASN A 358 -2.73 11.11 15.90
C ASN A 358 -1.20 11.29 15.90
N PRO A 359 -0.64 12.20 16.73
CA PRO A 359 0.80 12.49 16.72
C PRO A 359 1.71 11.30 17.08
N ARG A 360 1.25 10.39 17.95
CA ARG A 360 2.04 9.20 18.34
C ARG A 360 2.12 8.21 17.19
N GLY A 361 1.02 7.94 16.51
CA GLY A 361 1.00 7.08 15.33
C GLY A 361 1.91 7.62 14.21
N ARG A 362 1.87 8.93 13.93
CA ARG A 362 2.80 9.57 12.99
C ARG A 362 4.28 9.37 13.34
N MET A 363 4.62 9.40 14.64
CA MET A 363 5.99 9.12 15.08
C MET A 363 6.38 7.65 14.84
N VAL A 364 5.48 6.71 15.10
CA VAL A 364 5.71 5.28 14.83
C VAL A 364 5.93 5.06 13.33
N ILE A 365 5.11 5.64 12.46
CA ILE A 365 5.27 5.56 10.99
C ILE A 365 6.66 6.04 10.57
N LYS A 366 7.14 7.18 11.08
CA LYS A 366 8.49 7.68 10.77
C LYS A 366 9.59 6.67 11.09
N VAL A 367 9.50 6.01 12.24
CA VAL A 367 10.49 5.00 12.66
C VAL A 367 10.42 3.77 11.74
N LEU A 368 9.22 3.31 11.41
CA LEU A 368 9.03 2.15 10.53
C LEU A 368 9.51 2.42 9.09
N LEU A 369 9.24 3.62 8.56
CA LEU A 369 9.77 4.05 7.26
C LEU A 369 11.30 4.12 7.27
N ALA A 370 11.91 4.59 8.36
CA ALA A 370 13.37 4.58 8.52
C ALA A 370 13.93 3.16 8.55
N LEU A 371 13.30 2.23 9.29
CA LEU A 371 13.71 0.84 9.35
C LEU A 371 13.68 0.15 7.98
N GLY A 372 12.61 0.33 7.20
CA GLY A 372 12.54 -0.22 5.85
C GLY A 372 13.68 0.28 4.95
N ARG A 373 14.04 1.56 5.05
CA ARG A 373 15.18 2.13 4.32
C ARG A 373 16.52 1.50 4.73
N GLU A 374 16.77 1.34 6.04
CA GLU A 374 18.01 0.70 6.53
C GLU A 374 18.11 -0.77 6.09
N LEU A 375 16.98 -1.46 5.98
CA LEU A 375 16.89 -2.82 5.43
C LEU A 375 16.94 -2.87 3.90
N LYS A 376 17.07 -1.72 3.23
CA LYS A 376 17.06 -1.55 1.77
C LYS A 376 15.79 -2.08 1.11
N MET A 377 14.67 -1.98 1.81
CA MET A 377 13.35 -2.34 1.30
C MET A 377 12.62 -1.08 0.86
N SER A 378 11.94 -1.13 -0.29
CA SER A 378 11.02 -0.06 -0.68
C SER A 378 9.81 -0.07 0.25
N VAL A 379 9.48 1.06 0.86
CA VAL A 379 8.34 1.18 1.75
C VAL A 379 7.18 1.86 1.03
N ILE A 380 6.02 1.20 1.07
CA ILE A 380 4.82 1.59 0.34
C ILE A 380 3.68 1.79 1.32
N ALA A 381 2.89 2.84 1.14
CA ALA A 381 1.71 3.11 1.95
C ALA A 381 0.43 2.93 1.13
N ASP A 382 -0.47 2.06 1.58
CA ASP A 382 -1.73 1.75 0.90
C ASP A 382 -2.92 2.53 1.46
N GLY A 383 -3.97 2.68 0.65
CA GLY A 383 -5.23 3.32 1.06
C GLY A 383 -5.11 4.80 1.41
N ILE A 384 -4.20 5.54 0.78
CA ILE A 384 -4.07 6.98 0.96
C ILE A 384 -5.24 7.70 0.28
N GLU A 385 -6.02 8.45 1.05
CA GLU A 385 -7.20 9.16 0.57
C GLU A 385 -6.94 10.67 0.38
N THR A 386 -6.00 11.24 1.14
CA THR A 386 -5.79 12.69 1.18
C THR A 386 -4.41 13.10 0.65
N LYS A 387 -4.33 14.33 0.12
CA LYS A 387 -3.07 14.92 -0.33
C LYS A 387 -2.13 15.15 0.85
N GLU A 388 -2.67 15.54 2.00
CA GLU A 388 -1.93 15.82 3.23
C GLU A 388 -1.19 14.58 3.74
N ASP A 389 -1.85 13.41 3.70
CA ASP A 389 -1.24 12.14 4.10
C ASP A 389 -0.14 11.70 3.13
N ALA A 390 -0.39 11.82 1.81
CA ALA A 390 0.61 11.56 0.78
C ALA A 390 1.88 12.42 0.98
N MET A 391 1.71 13.72 1.23
CA MET A 391 2.82 14.65 1.48
C MET A 391 3.55 14.32 2.78
N PHE A 392 2.83 14.03 3.87
CA PHE A 392 3.43 13.60 5.13
C PHE A 392 4.30 12.35 4.95
N LEU A 393 3.77 11.33 4.27
CA LEU A 393 4.48 10.06 4.03
C LEU A 393 5.71 10.27 3.13
N GLY A 394 5.58 11.04 2.05
CA GLY A 394 6.70 11.40 1.18
C GLY A 394 7.82 12.11 1.94
N ARG A 395 7.50 13.04 2.85
CA ARG A 395 8.51 13.71 3.70
C ARG A 395 9.21 12.76 4.67
N CYS A 396 8.48 11.77 5.17
CA CYS A 396 9.03 10.78 6.09
C CYS A 396 9.90 9.74 5.37
N GLY A 397 10.02 9.81 4.05
CA GLY A 397 10.83 8.92 3.23
C GLY A 397 10.11 7.66 2.79
N CYS A 398 8.77 7.65 2.80
CA CYS A 398 7.99 6.61 2.12
C CYS A 398 8.32 6.65 0.63
N ASN A 399 8.57 5.50 -0.01
CA ASN A 399 9.01 5.45 -1.40
C ASN A 399 7.85 5.53 -2.40
N ALA A 400 6.69 4.98 -2.05
CA ALA A 400 5.53 4.95 -2.93
C ALA A 400 4.21 4.92 -2.17
N ILE A 401 3.14 5.34 -2.83
CA ILE A 401 1.78 5.36 -2.29
C ILE A 401 0.81 4.71 -3.27
N SER A 402 -0.25 4.14 -2.72
CA SER A 402 -1.45 3.71 -3.44
C SER A 402 -2.68 4.09 -2.61
N GLY A 403 -3.81 4.28 -3.25
CA GLY A 403 -4.98 4.81 -2.56
C GLY A 403 -5.96 5.52 -3.49
N PRO A 404 -7.19 5.80 -3.02
CA PRO A 404 -8.16 6.65 -3.73
C PRO A 404 -7.60 8.02 -4.14
N PHE A 405 -6.61 8.55 -3.40
CA PHE A 405 -5.89 9.76 -3.79
C PHE A 405 -5.17 9.62 -5.14
N CYS A 406 -4.64 8.43 -5.44
CA CYS A 406 -3.94 8.17 -6.70
C CYS A 406 -4.96 7.87 -7.81
N SER A 407 -5.72 6.79 -7.65
CA SER A 407 -6.79 6.34 -8.54
C SER A 407 -7.44 5.12 -7.93
N ASP A 408 -8.72 4.88 -8.16
CA ASP A 408 -9.35 3.58 -7.88
C ASP A 408 -8.83 2.48 -8.83
N PRO A 409 -9.04 1.18 -8.55
CA PRO A 409 -8.66 0.12 -9.49
C PRO A 409 -9.38 0.24 -10.83
N LEU A 410 -8.61 0.35 -11.92
CA LEU A 410 -9.12 0.65 -13.26
C LEU A 410 -9.18 -0.60 -14.15
N PRO A 411 -10.24 -0.78 -14.95
CA PRO A 411 -10.23 -1.73 -16.07
C PRO A 411 -9.08 -1.44 -17.04
N LEU A 412 -8.56 -2.46 -17.71
CA LEU A 412 -7.35 -2.37 -18.54
C LEU A 412 -7.34 -1.17 -19.52
N LYS A 413 -8.47 -0.92 -20.21
CA LYS A 413 -8.57 0.19 -21.17
C LYS A 413 -8.41 1.56 -20.49
N GLN A 414 -9.10 1.78 -19.38
CA GLN A 414 -9.03 3.04 -18.63
C GLN A 414 -7.66 3.19 -17.97
N TYR A 415 -7.09 2.08 -17.51
CA TYR A 415 -5.74 2.04 -16.97
C TYR A 415 -4.69 2.50 -18.00
N HIS A 416 -4.76 2.00 -19.25
CA HIS A 416 -3.84 2.44 -20.31
C HIS A 416 -3.93 3.95 -20.57
N ASP A 417 -5.12 4.54 -20.52
CA ASP A 417 -5.27 5.98 -20.68
C ASP A 417 -4.73 6.74 -19.46
N TYR A 418 -4.96 6.24 -18.24
CA TYR A 418 -4.45 6.84 -17.00
C TYR A 418 -2.91 6.87 -16.93
N VAL A 419 -2.24 5.82 -17.38
CA VAL A 419 -0.78 5.71 -17.22
C VAL A 419 0.03 6.45 -18.26
N LYS A 420 -0.57 6.89 -19.38
CA LYS A 420 0.15 7.62 -20.46
C LYS A 420 0.95 8.82 -19.94
N ASP A 421 0.36 9.61 -19.05
CA ASP A 421 0.97 10.83 -18.51
C ASP A 421 1.82 10.56 -17.24
N LYS A 422 1.71 9.34 -16.69
CA LYS A 422 2.37 8.91 -15.46
C LYS A 422 3.59 8.03 -15.69
N ILE A 423 3.82 7.58 -16.92
CA ILE A 423 4.99 6.79 -17.34
C ILE A 423 6.00 7.73 -18.01
N ILE A 424 7.29 7.54 -17.72
CA ILE A 424 8.36 8.25 -18.40
C ILE A 424 8.83 7.39 -19.56
N TYR A 425 8.65 7.88 -20.79
CA TYR A 425 9.21 7.26 -21.99
C TYR A 425 10.61 7.84 -22.27
N GLY A 426 11.67 7.08 -22.00
CA GLY A 426 13.05 7.54 -22.17
C GLY A 426 13.50 8.55 -21.10
N GLU A 427 14.65 9.20 -21.30
CA GLU A 427 15.07 10.31 -20.43
C GLU A 427 14.71 11.63 -21.12
N ASP A 428 13.51 12.16 -20.83
CA ASP A 428 13.08 13.46 -21.32
C ASP A 428 13.93 14.55 -20.66
N LYS A 429 15.00 14.95 -21.35
CA LYS A 429 15.93 15.97 -20.89
C LYS A 429 16.38 16.90 -22.01
N THR A 430 16.57 18.15 -21.66
CA THR A 430 17.17 19.19 -22.50
C THR A 430 18.47 19.68 -21.85
N GLU A 431 19.61 19.45 -22.50
CA GLU A 431 20.93 19.85 -22.01
C GLU A 431 21.43 21.10 -22.77
N PHE A 432 21.90 22.13 -22.07
CA PHE A 432 22.58 23.28 -22.67
C PHE A 432 24.08 23.26 -22.36
N MET A 433 24.88 22.93 -23.37
CA MET A 433 26.31 22.65 -23.21
C MET A 433 27.16 23.91 -23.04
N PHE A 434 26.70 25.06 -23.55
CA PHE A 434 27.36 26.37 -23.52
C PHE A 434 28.82 26.38 -24.00
N GLN A 435 29.21 25.50 -24.92
CA GLN A 435 30.58 25.48 -25.45
C GLN A 435 30.87 26.70 -26.35
N ASN A 436 29.92 27.04 -27.22
CA ASN A 436 30.06 28.12 -28.20
C ASN A 436 28.72 28.62 -28.77
N ASN A 437 27.59 28.11 -28.28
CA ASN A 437 26.25 28.49 -28.68
C ASN A 437 25.27 28.32 -27.51
N LEU A 438 24.03 28.76 -27.71
CA LEU A 438 22.90 28.58 -26.79
C LEU A 438 21.89 27.54 -27.31
N CYS A 439 22.33 26.62 -28.18
CA CYS A 439 21.48 25.53 -28.61
C CYS A 439 21.46 24.42 -27.55
N SER A 440 20.32 23.75 -27.41
CA SER A 440 20.26 22.48 -26.70
C SER A 440 21.11 21.43 -27.42
N ALA A 441 21.59 20.42 -26.69
CA ALA A 441 22.49 19.40 -27.22
C ALA A 441 21.88 18.58 -28.39
N ASP A 442 20.57 18.44 -28.41
CA ASP A 442 19.79 17.81 -29.48
C ASP A 442 19.39 18.77 -30.61
N GLY A 443 19.64 20.07 -30.46
CA GLY A 443 19.29 21.12 -31.41
C GLY A 443 17.81 21.53 -31.43
N SER A 444 16.99 21.01 -30.51
CA SER A 444 15.55 21.28 -30.44
C SER A 444 15.22 22.72 -30.02
N PHE A 445 16.10 23.35 -29.24
CA PHE A 445 15.89 24.68 -28.68
C PHE A 445 17.11 25.57 -28.88
N GLU A 446 16.88 26.88 -29.08
CA GLU A 446 17.94 27.88 -29.17
C GLU A 446 17.59 29.07 -28.26
N GLY A 447 18.51 29.36 -27.32
CA GLY A 447 18.42 30.53 -26.45
C GLY A 447 18.93 31.80 -27.10
N LYS A 448 18.64 32.94 -26.48
CA LYS A 448 19.05 34.27 -26.95
C LYS A 448 19.67 35.08 -25.81
N ILE A 449 20.78 35.75 -26.10
CA ILE A 449 21.35 36.76 -25.19
C ILE A 449 20.56 38.06 -25.33
N LEU A 450 20.09 38.59 -24.21
CA LEU A 450 19.50 39.92 -24.10
C LEU A 450 20.55 40.85 -23.47
N GLY A 451 21.05 41.82 -24.23
CA GLY A 451 22.18 42.67 -23.84
C GLY A 451 23.47 42.32 -24.61
N SER A 452 24.62 42.80 -24.13
CA SER A 452 25.91 42.64 -24.82
C SER A 452 27.02 42.06 -23.95
N ASN A 453 26.78 41.81 -22.66
CA ASN A 453 27.80 41.49 -21.67
C ASN A 453 27.60 40.10 -21.03
N VAL A 454 27.40 39.09 -21.88
CA VAL A 454 27.41 37.65 -21.51
C VAL A 454 28.49 36.96 -22.34
N GLU A 455 29.45 36.31 -21.67
CA GLU A 455 30.62 35.72 -22.32
C GLU A 455 30.64 34.19 -22.16
N TYR A 456 31.05 33.47 -23.21
CA TYR A 456 31.36 32.04 -23.10
C TYR A 456 32.70 31.84 -22.39
N VAL A 457 32.70 31.01 -21.35
CA VAL A 457 33.87 30.67 -20.54
C VAL A 457 34.03 29.16 -20.43
N LYS A 458 35.17 28.70 -19.90
CA LYS A 458 35.31 27.28 -19.52
C LYS A 458 34.34 26.96 -18.38
N GLY A 459 33.57 25.89 -18.55
CA GLY A 459 32.58 25.44 -17.58
C GLY A 459 33.14 24.51 -16.51
N ILE A 460 32.25 23.69 -15.95
CA ILE A 460 32.57 22.83 -14.81
C ILE A 460 33.51 21.66 -15.16
N SER A 461 33.55 21.21 -16.41
CA SER A 461 34.41 20.11 -16.88
C SER A 461 34.87 20.32 -18.33
N ASN A 462 35.64 19.39 -18.91
CA ASN A 462 36.00 19.46 -20.33
C ASN A 462 34.79 19.26 -21.27
N ARG A 463 33.73 18.62 -20.78
CA ARG A 463 32.50 18.39 -21.55
C ARG A 463 31.63 19.66 -21.58
N TRP A 464 31.57 20.39 -20.48
CA TRP A 464 30.65 21.52 -20.32
C TRP A 464 31.36 22.87 -20.45
N GLY A 465 30.85 23.72 -21.34
CA GLY A 465 31.17 25.15 -21.34
C GLY A 465 30.40 25.89 -20.24
N GLY A 466 30.58 27.20 -20.17
CA GLY A 466 29.88 28.04 -19.20
C GLY A 466 29.60 29.42 -19.76
N LEU A 467 28.69 30.12 -19.09
CA LEU A 467 28.35 31.50 -19.36
C LEU A 467 28.74 32.36 -18.18
N ARG A 468 29.44 33.47 -18.45
CA ARG A 468 29.76 34.50 -17.47
C ARG A 468 28.79 35.67 -17.62
N PHE A 469 28.14 35.99 -16.52
CA PHE A 469 27.30 37.15 -16.37
C PHE A 469 28.08 38.23 -15.61
N HIS A 470 28.13 39.44 -16.18
CA HIS A 470 28.91 40.56 -15.63
C HIS A 470 28.09 41.51 -14.73
N GLY A 471 26.85 41.14 -14.40
CA GLY A 471 25.88 42.05 -13.79
C GLY A 471 25.33 43.07 -14.78
N GLY A 472 24.51 43.99 -14.28
CA GLY A 472 23.83 45.01 -15.09
C GLY A 472 22.50 45.43 -14.47
N ASP A 473 21.82 46.36 -15.15
CA ASP A 473 20.47 46.77 -14.81
C ASP A 473 19.45 45.66 -15.15
N ILE A 474 18.20 45.83 -14.69
CA ILE A 474 17.11 44.87 -14.88
C ILE A 474 16.95 44.51 -16.38
N ASN A 475 16.84 43.21 -16.68
CA ASN A 475 16.73 42.64 -18.04
C ASN A 475 17.94 42.89 -18.97
N GLU A 476 19.08 43.38 -18.47
CA GLU A 476 20.31 43.47 -19.25
C GLU A 476 21.26 42.30 -18.97
N ASN A 477 21.94 41.81 -20.00
CA ASN A 477 22.95 40.75 -19.90
C ASN A 477 22.38 39.44 -19.31
N VAL A 478 21.18 39.05 -19.74
CA VAL A 478 20.54 37.79 -19.38
C VAL A 478 20.44 36.86 -20.59
N VAL A 479 20.17 35.58 -20.34
CA VAL A 479 19.87 34.61 -21.40
C VAL A 479 18.40 34.21 -21.33
N GLU A 480 17.67 34.44 -22.41
CA GLU A 480 16.29 33.98 -22.58
C GLU A 480 16.29 32.61 -23.28
N LEU A 481 15.63 31.63 -22.65
CA LEU A 481 15.44 30.30 -23.22
C LEU A 481 13.98 30.12 -23.67
N PRO A 482 13.71 29.29 -24.69
CA PRO A 482 12.35 28.94 -25.11
C PRO A 482 11.51 28.40 -23.94
N ALA A 483 10.29 28.92 -23.77
CA ALA A 483 9.44 28.56 -22.64
C ALA A 483 8.92 27.12 -22.71
N GLU A 484 8.90 26.55 -23.91
CA GLU A 484 8.48 25.18 -24.22
C GLU A 484 9.31 24.12 -23.51
N ILE A 485 10.52 24.46 -23.05
CA ILE A 485 11.40 23.58 -22.26
C ILE A 485 10.71 23.17 -20.95
N LEU A 486 9.89 24.04 -20.36
CA LEU A 486 9.09 23.76 -19.17
C LEU A 486 7.62 23.55 -19.57
N GLY A 487 7.42 22.57 -20.45
CA GLY A 487 6.09 22.16 -20.93
C GLY A 487 5.39 21.14 -20.03
N GLU A 488 6.14 20.39 -19.24
CA GLU A 488 5.62 19.33 -18.36
C GLU A 488 5.14 19.88 -17.01
N ASP A 489 4.11 19.25 -16.43
CA ASP A 489 3.50 19.61 -15.15
C ASP A 489 4.50 19.53 -13.97
N SER A 490 5.49 18.65 -14.06
CA SER A 490 6.49 18.42 -13.02
C SER A 490 7.88 18.31 -13.65
N TYR A 491 8.90 18.94 -13.06
CA TYR A 491 10.23 19.02 -13.68
C TYR A 491 11.38 19.10 -12.67
N THR A 492 12.60 18.84 -13.17
CA THR A 492 13.86 19.06 -12.46
C THR A 492 14.80 19.93 -13.27
N ILE A 493 15.41 20.93 -12.63
CA ILE A 493 16.42 21.78 -13.24
C ILE A 493 17.71 21.59 -12.49
N CYS A 494 18.76 21.15 -13.18
CA CYS A 494 20.10 21.04 -12.64
C CYS A 494 20.99 22.12 -13.25
N MET A 495 21.82 22.75 -12.44
CA MET A 495 22.83 23.70 -12.91
C MET A 495 24.03 23.74 -11.97
N TRP A 496 25.19 24.09 -12.51
CA TRP A 496 26.33 24.54 -11.75
C TRP A 496 26.40 26.06 -11.78
N MET A 497 26.64 26.66 -10.63
CA MET A 497 26.85 28.11 -10.52
C MET A 497 28.09 28.44 -9.71
N LYS A 498 28.70 29.58 -10.01
CA LYS A 498 29.86 30.13 -9.31
C LYS A 498 29.68 31.63 -9.14
N PRO A 499 29.03 32.06 -8.04
CA PRO A 499 28.79 33.49 -7.81
C PRO A 499 30.10 34.25 -7.64
N LYS A 500 30.16 35.45 -8.23
CA LYS A 500 31.28 36.40 -8.07
C LYS A 500 30.93 37.49 -7.07
N GLU A 501 29.67 37.91 -7.04
CA GLU A 501 29.17 38.88 -6.07
C GLU A 501 27.94 38.38 -5.31
N GLU A 502 27.77 38.94 -4.11
CA GLU A 502 26.66 38.65 -3.19
C GLU A 502 25.58 39.70 -3.39
N ILE A 503 24.92 39.65 -4.54
CA ILE A 503 23.82 40.56 -4.85
C ILE A 503 22.54 39.91 -4.32
N SER A 504 21.94 40.53 -3.31
CA SER A 504 20.72 40.02 -2.68
C SER A 504 19.56 40.01 -3.68
N TRP A 505 18.75 38.96 -3.64
CA TRP A 505 17.55 38.72 -4.47
C TRP A 505 17.79 38.49 -5.96
N THR A 506 18.99 38.75 -6.48
CA THR A 506 19.28 38.49 -7.89
C THR A 506 19.13 37.01 -8.23
N SER A 507 18.31 36.71 -9.25
CA SER A 507 18.06 35.35 -9.68
C SER A 507 19.12 34.83 -10.64
N VAL A 508 19.56 33.58 -10.45
CA VAL A 508 20.36 32.84 -11.45
C VAL A 508 19.42 32.14 -12.44
N PHE A 509 18.23 31.77 -11.97
CA PHE A 509 17.20 31.15 -12.78
C PHE A 509 15.85 31.77 -12.46
N TYR A 510 15.08 32.07 -13.49
CA TYR A 510 13.73 32.61 -13.38
C TYR A 510 12.84 32.00 -14.46
N ALA A 511 11.61 31.63 -14.09
CA ALA A 511 10.59 31.22 -15.04
C ALA A 511 9.26 31.89 -14.72
N ARG A 512 8.66 32.51 -15.75
CA ARG A 512 7.36 33.18 -15.68
C ARG A 512 6.27 32.26 -16.16
N TYR A 513 5.19 32.17 -15.39
CA TYR A 513 3.97 31.44 -15.73
C TYR A 513 2.78 32.39 -15.82
N ARG A 514 1.61 31.88 -16.22
CA ARG A 514 0.38 32.68 -16.26
C ARG A 514 -0.09 33.00 -14.85
N GLY A 515 0.23 34.20 -14.38
CA GLY A 515 -0.19 34.69 -13.06
C GLY A 515 0.66 34.13 -11.91
N SER A 516 1.87 33.65 -12.19
CA SER A 516 2.83 33.19 -11.18
C SER A 516 4.26 33.22 -11.73
N PHE A 517 5.26 33.04 -10.88
CA PHE A 517 6.64 32.80 -11.30
C PHE A 517 7.38 31.92 -10.29
N CYS A 518 8.47 31.31 -10.74
CA CYS A 518 9.45 30.71 -9.86
C CYS A 518 10.85 31.28 -10.13
N ALA A 519 11.66 31.40 -9.08
CA ALA A 519 13.00 31.97 -9.17
C ALA A 519 13.96 31.33 -8.17
N PHE A 520 15.21 31.15 -8.56
CA PHE A 520 16.30 30.76 -7.66
C PHE A 520 17.30 31.88 -7.49
N SER A 521 17.44 32.37 -6.26
CA SER A 521 18.42 33.40 -5.89
C SER A 521 19.48 32.78 -4.97
N PRO A 522 20.79 32.88 -5.30
CA PRO A 522 21.85 32.32 -4.48
C PRO A 522 22.04 33.08 -3.16
N PHE A 523 21.54 34.33 -3.08
CA PHE A 523 21.63 35.17 -1.91
C PHE A 523 20.32 35.90 -1.65
N VAL A 524 19.82 35.80 -0.43
CA VAL A 524 18.77 36.66 0.12
C VAL A 524 19.27 37.36 1.39
N VAL A 525 18.45 38.24 1.95
CA VAL A 525 18.75 38.89 3.23
C VAL A 525 19.04 37.82 4.30
N GLY A 526 20.25 37.83 4.85
CA GLY A 526 20.76 36.79 5.77
C GLY A 526 21.74 35.79 5.16
N GLY A 527 22.06 35.91 3.87
CA GLY A 527 23.12 35.14 3.19
C GLY A 527 22.68 33.77 2.63
N ASN A 528 21.52 33.27 3.02
CA ASN A 528 20.99 32.01 2.49
C ASN A 528 20.61 32.12 1.01
N SER A 529 20.51 30.99 0.32
CA SER A 529 19.88 30.91 -1.00
C SER A 529 18.40 30.56 -0.88
N VAL A 530 17.60 30.83 -1.91
CA VAL A 530 16.16 30.54 -1.93
C VAL A 530 15.73 30.02 -3.30
N PHE A 531 14.88 29.00 -3.31
CA PHE A 531 13.99 28.72 -4.43
C PHE A 531 12.58 29.16 -4.06
N ARG A 532 12.03 30.09 -4.83
CA ARG A 532 10.77 30.78 -4.53
C ARG A 532 9.75 30.50 -5.61
N VAL A 533 8.50 30.32 -5.21
CA VAL A 533 7.32 30.40 -6.07
C VAL A 533 6.39 31.51 -5.56
N SER A 534 5.81 32.29 -6.47
CA SER A 534 4.91 33.41 -6.16
C SER A 534 3.66 33.40 -7.03
N GLU A 535 2.51 33.71 -6.45
CA GLU A 535 1.24 33.97 -7.15
C GLU A 535 1.10 35.47 -7.45
N ASP A 536 0.89 35.83 -8.71
CA ASP A 536 1.09 37.18 -9.23
C ASP A 536 -0.18 38.04 -9.29
N ALA A 537 -1.16 37.78 -8.41
CA ALA A 537 -2.36 38.61 -8.32
C ALA A 537 -2.23 39.77 -7.32
N GLU A 538 -1.58 39.59 -6.16
CA GLU A 538 -1.48 40.64 -5.12
C GLU A 538 -0.23 40.55 -4.20
N PHE A 539 0.84 39.85 -4.57
CA PHE A 539 2.02 39.57 -3.69
C PHE A 539 1.63 38.92 -2.33
N SER A 540 0.49 38.23 -2.27
CA SER A 540 -0.09 37.70 -1.03
C SER A 540 0.33 36.27 -0.67
N GLY A 541 1.12 35.59 -1.52
CA GLY A 541 1.58 34.22 -1.28
C GLY A 541 2.96 33.96 -1.87
N PHE A 542 4.00 34.04 -1.02
CA PHE A 542 5.35 33.57 -1.34
C PHE A 542 5.57 32.20 -0.73
N HIS A 543 6.07 31.27 -1.54
CA HIS A 543 6.44 29.93 -1.11
C HIS A 543 7.94 29.75 -1.27
N ASP A 544 8.66 29.91 -0.15
CA ASP A 544 10.12 29.94 -0.12
C ASP A 544 10.69 28.63 0.43
N ALA A 545 11.50 27.94 -0.36
CA ALA A 545 12.41 26.92 0.12
C ALA A 545 13.77 27.59 0.42
N LEU A 546 13.94 28.09 1.64
CA LEU A 546 15.20 28.70 2.13
C LEU A 546 16.26 27.62 2.34
N THR A 547 17.42 27.77 1.69
CA THR A 547 18.50 26.77 1.69
C THR A 547 19.78 27.33 2.32
N ARG A 548 20.91 26.59 2.24
CA ARG A 548 22.20 27.01 2.78
C ARG A 548 22.89 28.10 1.95
N TYR A 549 23.89 28.75 2.55
CA TYR A 549 24.78 29.72 1.90
C TYR A 549 25.54 29.08 0.74
N ILE A 550 25.60 29.79 -0.40
CA ILE A 550 26.39 29.40 -1.57
C ILE A 550 27.69 30.23 -1.58
N PRO A 551 28.87 29.62 -1.42
CA PRO A 551 30.12 30.37 -1.34
C PRO A 551 30.49 31.08 -2.64
N LYS A 552 30.92 32.34 -2.52
CA LYS A 552 31.57 33.08 -3.62
C LYS A 552 32.78 32.31 -4.16
N ASP A 553 33.03 32.48 -5.46
CA ASP A 553 34.18 31.94 -6.19
C ASP A 553 34.35 30.41 -6.11
N LYS A 554 33.31 29.69 -5.70
CA LYS A 554 33.28 28.22 -5.70
C LYS A 554 32.12 27.72 -6.55
N TRP A 555 32.38 26.67 -7.31
CA TRP A 555 31.34 25.96 -8.04
C TRP A 555 30.43 25.22 -7.06
N CYS A 556 29.13 25.42 -7.21
CA CYS A 556 28.10 24.70 -6.48
C CYS A 556 27.09 24.11 -7.45
N PHE A 557 26.76 22.85 -7.25
CA PHE A 557 25.70 22.18 -7.99
C PHE A 557 24.37 22.46 -7.30
N VAL A 558 23.38 22.91 -8.06
CA VAL A 558 22.04 23.19 -7.59
C VAL A 558 21.06 22.38 -8.44
N SER A 559 20.16 21.66 -7.77
CA SER A 559 19.01 21.03 -8.41
C SER A 559 17.71 21.56 -7.81
N LEU A 560 16.77 21.95 -8.66
CA LEU A 560 15.47 22.49 -8.32
C LEU A 560 14.40 21.55 -8.85
N THR A 561 13.50 21.09 -7.99
CA THR A 561 12.38 20.25 -8.39
C THR A 561 11.06 20.97 -8.14
N TYR A 562 10.13 20.83 -9.07
CA TYR A 562 8.73 21.24 -8.94
C TYR A 562 7.84 20.02 -9.21
N ASP A 563 7.04 19.64 -8.22
CA ASP A 563 6.06 18.57 -8.29
C ASP A 563 4.65 19.16 -8.14
N GLU A 564 3.95 19.34 -9.27
CA GLU A 564 2.58 19.88 -9.27
C GLU A 564 1.61 18.97 -8.50
N ILE A 565 1.73 17.66 -8.69
CA ILE A 565 0.83 16.66 -8.10
C ILE A 565 0.93 16.72 -6.58
N ALA A 566 2.15 16.70 -6.04
CA ALA A 566 2.37 16.86 -4.62
C ALA A 566 2.18 18.31 -4.13
N GLY A 567 2.26 19.31 -5.02
CA GLY A 567 2.28 20.73 -4.65
C GLY A 567 3.51 21.08 -3.81
N ILE A 568 4.68 20.59 -4.23
CA ILE A 568 5.96 20.70 -3.50
C ILE A 568 7.06 21.20 -4.42
N ILE A 569 7.91 22.10 -3.91
CA ILE A 569 9.24 22.37 -4.49
C ILE A 569 10.33 21.84 -3.57
N ARG A 570 11.42 21.33 -4.14
CA ARG A 570 12.61 20.92 -3.36
C ARG A 570 13.87 21.48 -3.99
N THR A 571 14.83 21.79 -3.14
CA THR A 571 16.16 22.26 -3.53
C THR A 571 17.21 21.27 -3.06
N TYR A 572 18.21 21.04 -3.90
CA TYR A 572 19.34 20.19 -3.60
C TYR A 572 20.63 20.96 -3.89
N ILE A 573 21.61 20.85 -3.00
CA ILE A 573 22.91 21.50 -3.14
C ILE A 573 23.98 20.42 -3.05
N ASN A 574 24.80 20.28 -4.09
CA ASN A 574 25.86 19.25 -4.21
C ASN A 574 25.33 17.81 -4.00
N GLY A 575 24.21 17.50 -4.66
CA GLY A 575 23.64 16.15 -4.68
C GLY A 575 22.81 15.79 -3.44
N ARG A 576 22.55 16.73 -2.52
CA ARG A 576 21.77 16.47 -1.30
C ARG A 576 20.62 17.42 -1.13
N LYS A 577 19.50 16.91 -0.61
CA LYS A 577 18.33 17.72 -0.30
C LYS A 577 18.68 18.79 0.73
N ALA A 578 18.54 20.05 0.34
CA ALA A 578 18.82 21.21 1.19
C ALA A 578 17.56 21.71 1.88
N CYS A 579 16.48 21.94 1.13
CA CYS A 579 15.20 22.40 1.67
C CYS A 579 14.02 22.02 0.77
N TYR A 580 12.79 22.25 1.24
CA TYR A 580 11.57 22.12 0.47
C TYR A 580 10.50 23.11 0.96
N ALA A 581 9.53 23.41 0.10
CA ALA A 581 8.32 24.15 0.46
C ALA A 581 7.08 23.45 -0.11
N GLU A 582 5.94 23.73 0.49
CA GLU A 582 4.66 23.08 0.20
C GLU A 582 3.54 24.08 -0.05
N GLY A 583 2.37 23.54 -0.43
CA GLY A 583 1.22 24.36 -0.79
C GLY A 583 1.51 25.14 -2.06
N ILE A 584 2.40 24.61 -2.90
CA ILE A 584 2.83 25.31 -4.10
C ILE A 584 1.66 25.30 -5.08
N PRO A 585 1.30 26.47 -5.64
CA PRO A 585 0.25 26.55 -6.66
C PRO A 585 0.63 25.81 -7.94
N VAL A 586 -0.38 25.52 -8.73
CA VAL A 586 -0.21 25.03 -10.10
C VAL A 586 0.41 26.15 -10.95
N LEU A 587 1.55 25.85 -11.58
CA LEU A 587 2.29 26.78 -12.43
C LEU A 587 1.81 26.64 -13.88
N ALA A 588 0.70 27.30 -14.19
CA ALA A 588 0.05 27.15 -15.50
C ALA A 588 0.82 27.85 -16.64
N ALA A 589 1.27 27.07 -17.62
CA ALA A 589 1.84 27.51 -18.89
C ALA A 589 3.03 28.48 -18.78
N CYS A 590 4.25 27.92 -18.86
CA CYS A 590 5.47 28.72 -18.91
C CYS A 590 5.41 29.71 -20.10
N ARG A 591 5.84 30.95 -19.86
CA ARG A 591 5.84 32.05 -20.83
C ARG A 591 7.22 32.59 -21.12
N GLN A 592 8.14 32.45 -20.17
CA GLN A 592 9.49 32.97 -20.30
C GLN A 592 10.41 32.25 -19.33
N ILE A 593 11.62 31.94 -19.78
CA ILE A 593 12.70 31.42 -18.94
C ILE A 593 13.89 32.36 -19.10
N LEU A 594 14.41 32.86 -17.98
CA LEU A 594 15.61 33.69 -17.92
C LEU A 594 16.69 33.00 -17.08
N VAL A 595 17.92 33.03 -17.58
CA VAL A 595 19.12 32.61 -16.85
C VAL A 595 20.02 33.83 -16.65
N GLY A 596 20.52 33.99 -15.43
CA GLY A 596 21.37 35.10 -15.02
C GLY A 596 20.61 36.38 -14.64
N GLY A 597 19.29 36.35 -14.49
CA GLY A 597 18.54 37.48 -13.96
C GLY A 597 17.04 37.22 -13.90
N ASP A 598 16.29 38.26 -13.54
CA ASP A 598 14.82 38.27 -13.54
C ASP A 598 14.29 39.68 -13.88
N PRO A 599 12.98 39.84 -14.14
CA PRO A 599 12.39 41.13 -14.51
C PRO A 599 12.29 42.16 -13.37
N PHE A 600 12.76 41.85 -12.17
CA PHE A 600 12.57 42.66 -10.97
C PHE A 600 13.88 43.11 -10.31
N GLN A 601 14.97 42.36 -10.48
CA GLN A 601 16.25 42.58 -9.81
C GLN A 601 17.40 42.81 -10.79
N PRO A 602 18.49 43.47 -10.36
CA PRO A 602 19.71 43.58 -11.15
C PRO A 602 20.27 42.20 -11.52
N THR A 603 20.95 42.14 -12.66
CA THR A 603 21.46 40.91 -13.27
C THR A 603 22.54 40.24 -12.42
N TYR A 604 22.54 38.91 -12.45
CA TYR A 604 23.50 38.06 -11.78
C TYR A 604 24.94 38.35 -12.20
N GLN A 605 25.84 38.24 -11.24
CA GLN A 605 27.27 38.35 -11.48
C GLN A 605 27.96 37.06 -11.04
N GLY A 606 28.33 36.24 -12.02
CA GLY A 606 28.90 34.91 -11.79
C GLY A 606 28.93 34.05 -13.04
N ASP A 607 29.39 32.81 -12.86
CA ASP A 607 29.46 31.82 -13.94
C ASP A 607 28.35 30.76 -13.77
N VAL A 608 27.72 30.34 -14.86
CA VAL A 608 26.75 29.22 -14.91
C VAL A 608 27.23 28.17 -15.90
N SER A 609 27.09 26.89 -15.59
CA SER A 609 27.49 25.75 -16.43
C SER A 609 26.57 24.55 -16.16
N GLY A 610 26.60 23.53 -17.01
CA GLY A 610 25.89 22.27 -16.74
C GLY A 610 24.38 22.40 -16.58
N LEU A 611 23.73 23.25 -17.38
CA LEU A 611 22.29 23.48 -17.29
C LEU A 611 21.53 22.35 -17.98
N ILE A 612 20.71 21.64 -17.21
CA ILE A 612 19.91 20.50 -17.67
C ILE A 612 18.48 20.66 -17.14
N PHE A 613 17.51 20.50 -18.03
CA PHE A 613 16.10 20.40 -17.70
C PHE A 613 15.66 18.96 -17.88
N TYR A 614 14.94 18.40 -16.92
CA TYR A 614 14.26 17.11 -17.02
C TYR A 614 12.76 17.35 -16.97
N GLY A 615 12.00 16.73 -17.87
CA GLY A 615 10.53 16.76 -17.90
C GLY A 615 9.84 15.95 -16.80
N HIS A 616 10.56 15.70 -15.70
CA HIS A 616 10.05 15.02 -14.53
C HIS A 616 10.86 15.36 -13.28
N VAL A 617 10.27 15.11 -12.12
CA VAL A 617 10.96 15.22 -10.83
C VAL A 617 11.91 14.04 -10.67
N LYS A 618 13.19 14.33 -10.45
CA LYS A 618 14.23 13.35 -10.13
C LYS A 618 14.21 13.04 -8.63
N SER A 619 14.41 11.77 -8.27
CA SER A 619 14.53 11.37 -6.86
C SER A 619 15.80 11.93 -6.22
N GLU A 620 15.88 11.89 -4.89
CA GLU A 620 17.11 12.27 -4.19
C GLU A 620 18.32 11.41 -4.61
N GLU A 621 18.12 10.10 -4.83
CA GLU A 621 19.16 9.21 -5.33
C GLU A 621 19.60 9.58 -6.75
N GLU A 622 18.66 9.82 -7.67
CA GLU A 622 19.00 10.23 -9.04
C GLU A 622 19.76 11.57 -9.07
N ILE A 623 19.38 12.53 -8.22
CA ILE A 623 20.10 13.81 -8.11
C ILE A 623 21.52 13.61 -7.57
N ALA A 624 21.69 12.70 -6.60
CA ALA A 624 23.01 12.34 -6.11
C ALA A 624 23.87 11.66 -7.19
N GLU A 625 23.28 10.79 -8.00
CA GLU A 625 23.93 10.15 -9.15
C GLU A 625 24.34 11.17 -10.22
N ILE A 626 23.46 12.12 -10.57
CA ILE A 626 23.79 13.22 -11.50
C ILE A 626 24.99 14.03 -10.98
N TYR A 627 24.98 14.42 -9.71
CA TYR A 627 26.09 15.15 -9.09
C TYR A 627 27.41 14.36 -9.13
N ASN A 628 27.37 13.08 -8.73
CA ASN A 628 28.56 12.22 -8.76
C ASN A 628 29.08 12.03 -10.18
N GLY A 629 28.18 11.89 -11.17
CA GLY A 629 28.53 11.82 -12.59
C GLY A 629 29.35 13.03 -13.03
N PHE A 630 28.93 14.25 -12.69
CA PHE A 630 29.73 15.46 -12.96
C PHE A 630 31.12 15.42 -12.29
N CYS A 631 31.21 14.97 -11.04
CA CYS A 631 32.47 14.89 -10.30
C CYS A 631 33.48 13.91 -10.92
N GLU A 632 33.00 12.91 -11.66
CA GLU A 632 33.82 11.90 -12.33
C GLU A 632 34.22 12.31 -13.75
N GLU A 633 33.67 13.40 -14.29
CA GLU A 633 34.00 13.88 -15.63
C GLU A 633 35.44 14.38 -15.75
N LYS A 634 36.07 14.14 -16.92
CA LYS A 634 37.42 14.63 -17.21
C LYS A 634 37.45 16.16 -17.17
N GLY A 635 38.44 16.69 -16.46
CA GLY A 635 38.63 18.15 -16.33
C GLY A 635 37.64 18.82 -15.37
N PHE A 636 36.90 18.05 -14.56
CA PHE A 636 36.09 18.59 -13.48
C PHE A 636 36.91 19.55 -12.61
N CYS A 637 36.45 20.79 -12.50
CA CYS A 637 37.12 21.87 -11.77
C CYS A 637 36.35 22.34 -10.53
N GLY A 638 35.24 21.68 -10.20
CA GLY A 638 34.58 21.85 -8.92
C GLY A 638 35.35 21.17 -7.78
N LYS A 639 34.97 21.46 -6.54
CA LYS A 639 35.42 20.70 -5.38
C LYS A 639 34.31 19.72 -5.00
N LYS A 640 34.65 18.44 -4.89
CA LYS A 640 33.77 17.48 -4.24
C LYS A 640 33.65 17.87 -2.76
N GLU A 641 32.44 17.96 -2.23
CA GLU A 641 32.28 18.18 -0.79
C GLU A 641 32.62 16.88 -0.05
N ASP A 642 33.65 16.93 0.79
CA ASP A 642 33.96 15.85 1.74
C ASP A 642 32.93 15.91 2.88
N PHE A 643 32.32 14.75 3.18
CA PHE A 643 31.06 14.63 3.94
C PHE A 643 31.12 14.96 5.45
N TRP A 644 32.14 15.67 5.94
CA TRP A 644 32.27 15.93 7.37
C TRP A 644 32.97 17.25 7.65
N MET A 645 32.30 18.39 7.44
CA MET A 645 32.64 19.63 8.17
C MET A 645 31.37 20.45 8.45
N GLU A 646 31.04 20.43 9.75
CA GLU A 646 30.21 21.34 10.58
C GLU A 646 28.82 21.76 10.12
#